data_AF-A0A127Q9Y0-F1
#
_entry.id   AF-A0A127Q9Y0-F1
#
_cell.length_a   1.000
_cell.length_b   1.000
_cell.length_c   1.000
_cell.angle_alpha   90.00
_cell.angle_beta   90.00
_cell.angle_gamma   90.00
#
_symmetry.space_group_name_H-M   'P 1'
#
loop_
_entity.id
_entity.type
_entity.pdbx_description
1 polymer ?
#
loop_
_entity_poly.entity_id
_entity_poly.type
_entity_poly.pdbx_seq_one_letter_code
_entity_poly.pdbx_strand_id
1 'polypeptide(L)'
;MTWLNSKRGITALCFSIGLSLYGCGGGGSDSDPGGASVAKASAAALASNTPSPAMPQIPVPAPPMGWSSWNSLEENVSYNTIKAEADGLAALNANIASGPKYQYVNIDEGWWTSGQRDASGNFIIDTAQWPGGMQAMAQYIHSKGLKAGIYIDAGPVGCGTRANGTHFVGSDYAHYTHDFLQFAQWGYDFVKVDFCGGSNASYDPQNAYTAVAAAVQNAYVQTGQQLALNICDWGTIGNNSAYPDYQQGPWAWAPGLAVSWRTTGDIYGPNSGVPNFGAVTGNLAGNYHPEAQHTGYYNDPDMMIAGMGMSAVHDQAHVSLWALSGAPLILGNDLAKPVSAATISLITNPEVIAIDQDALGVQGLLVGQSGAQQVWSRLLAGSGQRAVVLFNNTAADAAMTVTWNQLGLLPSSASVRDVLAQKDLGNYAGSYTAPVVPAGGVVMLRIGGTDTPATSYQPSSLTGGAVYASCASCAGGRKVTSLGSVVFSGVASANAGGFVQIAYVNSGTQTLKAKLSVNGGLATTLAFPPSGSNGSVGTVTAYALLQAGQNTVTLSNVDSTTAAPDISSIATVAGPMALQPFHATYEAEAANNTLSGGAVVANCQQCSGGKDVGYIGNGGTLVFNGVAAPATANYTVTIGYVNGDGGPRSAQVSFNGAAPVTVSFPSTGGWSSEGTVQVAGVLQSGNNTLTISNPSGWAPDIDGIAMTAQSLHAKYEAEAANNTLSGGAVVANCQPCSSSKDVGYIGNGGTLTFNGIATSSAGSYAVTIAYANGDPGPRSAQVSFNGAAPASVSFPPTGGWASVGTVQVTGIFQNGNNTLTISNPSGWAPDIDDIQ
;
A
#
# COMPACT_ATOMS: atom_id res chain seq x y z
N MET A 1 -6.55 61.63 18.85
CA MET A 1 -7.54 62.31 19.71
C MET A 1 -8.74 61.38 19.89
N THR A 2 -9.06 61.06 21.16
CA THR A 2 -10.35 60.58 21.75
C THR A 2 -11.09 59.41 21.09
N TRP A 3 -11.08 58.15 21.57
CA TRP A 3 -11.57 57.50 22.82
C TRP A 3 -13.09 57.22 22.92
N LEU A 4 -13.47 55.92 23.00
CA LEU A 4 -14.37 55.27 24.02
C LEU A 4 -14.60 53.78 23.64
N ASN A 5 -14.03 52.74 24.26
CA ASN A 5 -14.23 52.07 25.58
C ASN A 5 -15.46 51.13 25.71
N SER A 6 -15.25 49.81 25.88
CA SER A 6 -15.86 48.95 26.93
C SER A 6 -15.18 47.56 27.04
N LYS A 7 -14.51 47.28 28.18
CA LYS A 7 -14.76 46.23 29.22
C LYS A 7 -14.73 44.75 28.75
N ARG A 8 -13.74 43.93 29.10
CA ARG A 8 -13.30 43.31 30.39
C ARG A 8 -13.82 41.86 30.58
N GLY A 9 -12.89 40.92 30.74
CA GLY A 9 -13.08 39.58 31.32
C GLY A 9 -11.75 38.83 31.40
N ILE A 10 -11.07 38.92 32.55
CA ILE A 10 -9.84 38.16 32.90
C ILE A 10 -10.25 37.17 33.99
N THR A 11 -9.82 35.90 33.85
CA THR A 11 -9.73 34.94 34.96
C THR A 11 -8.27 34.52 35.09
N ALA A 12 -7.75 34.63 36.31
CA ALA A 12 -6.36 34.47 36.71
C ALA A 12 -5.93 33.00 36.86
N LEU A 13 -4.62 32.72 36.79
CA LEU A 13 -4.00 31.71 37.66
C LEU A 13 -2.52 32.02 37.92
N CYS A 14 -2.07 31.63 39.12
CA CYS A 14 -0.98 32.16 39.94
C CYS A 14 0.46 32.03 39.40
N PHE A 15 1.28 33.05 39.70
CA PHE A 15 2.74 32.95 39.77
C PHE A 15 3.17 32.76 41.23
N SER A 16 4.01 31.77 41.49
CA SER A 16 4.76 31.63 42.75
C SER A 16 6.24 31.81 42.47
N ILE A 17 6.80 32.88 43.04
CA ILE A 17 8.23 33.22 43.06
C ILE A 17 8.85 32.54 44.28
N GLY A 18 9.94 31.80 44.09
CA GLY A 18 10.79 31.27 45.15
C GLY A 18 12.24 31.67 44.90
N LEU A 19 12.74 32.57 45.75
CA LEU A 19 14.13 33.05 45.81
C LEU A 19 14.95 32.17 46.79
N SER A 20 16.29 32.24 46.68
CA SER A 20 17.33 31.88 47.69
C SER A 20 18.01 30.51 47.47
N LEU A 21 19.32 30.29 47.66
CA LEU A 21 20.42 31.09 48.25
C LEU A 21 21.78 30.48 47.84
N TYR A 22 22.81 31.33 47.91
CA TYR A 22 24.25 31.07 47.78
C TYR A 22 24.81 29.96 48.70
N GLY A 23 25.84 29.27 48.22
CA GLY A 23 26.80 28.52 49.03
C GLY A 23 28.19 28.55 48.37
N CYS A 24 29.18 29.09 49.07
CA CYS A 24 30.57 29.28 48.63
C CYS A 24 31.52 28.47 49.54
N GLY A 25 32.60 27.93 48.97
CA GLY A 25 33.73 27.25 49.62
C GLY A 25 34.35 26.26 48.62
N GLY A 26 35.55 26.44 48.02
CA GLY A 26 36.88 26.60 48.63
C GLY A 26 37.40 25.20 49.00
N GLY A 27 38.53 24.63 48.57
CA GLY A 27 39.68 24.98 47.73
C GLY A 27 40.74 23.87 47.87
N GLY A 28 41.64 23.71 46.88
CA GLY A 28 42.89 22.90 46.93
C GLY A 28 42.72 21.37 46.75
N SER A 29 43.67 20.60 46.24
CA SER A 29 44.96 20.78 45.56
C SER A 29 45.46 19.36 45.21
N ASP A 30 46.15 19.24 44.07
CA ASP A 30 47.12 18.21 43.65
C ASP A 30 47.27 16.89 44.46
N SER A 31 47.19 15.75 43.77
CA SER A 31 48.36 14.96 43.31
C SER A 31 47.99 13.49 43.03
N ASP A 32 48.17 13.07 41.78
CA ASP A 32 48.44 11.67 41.37
C ASP A 32 49.78 11.21 42.00
N PRO A 33 50.12 9.90 42.18
CA PRO A 33 50.04 8.87 41.13
C PRO A 33 49.74 7.41 41.57
N GLY A 34 49.40 6.55 40.62
CA GLY A 34 49.88 5.14 40.65
C GLY A 34 48.89 4.02 40.36
N GLY A 35 48.65 3.76 39.07
CA GLY A 35 48.66 2.46 38.39
C GLY A 35 47.89 1.24 38.94
N ALA A 36 46.90 0.76 38.18
CA ALA A 36 46.86 -0.63 37.65
C ALA A 36 45.62 -0.90 36.76
N SER A 37 45.91 -1.48 35.58
CA SER A 37 45.14 -2.43 34.77
C SER A 37 43.62 -2.24 34.52
N VAL A 38 43.34 -1.85 33.28
CA VAL A 38 42.33 -2.39 32.34
C VAL A 38 41.25 -3.32 32.90
N ALA A 39 40.00 -2.83 32.92
CA ALA A 39 38.80 -3.64 32.70
C ALA A 39 37.92 -2.93 31.66
N LYS A 40 37.78 -3.52 30.46
CA LYS A 40 36.76 -3.13 29.48
C LYS A 40 35.40 -3.45 30.08
N ALA A 41 34.69 -2.45 30.58
CA ALA A 41 33.26 -2.55 30.84
C ALA A 41 32.52 -2.22 29.53
N SER A 42 31.95 -3.24 28.90
CA SER A 42 30.89 -3.11 27.90
C SER A 42 29.70 -2.43 28.55
N ALA A 43 29.48 -1.15 28.24
CA ALA A 43 28.25 -0.46 28.58
C ALA A 43 27.12 -1.02 27.70
N ALA A 44 26.38 -1.99 28.26
CA ALA A 44 25.04 -2.29 27.77
C ALA A 44 24.20 -1.03 27.92
N ALA A 45 23.78 -0.45 26.79
CA ALA A 45 22.87 0.68 26.77
C ALA A 45 21.53 0.23 27.38
N LEU A 46 21.24 0.71 28.59
CA LEU A 46 19.91 0.59 29.19
C LEU A 46 18.96 1.46 28.37
N ALA A 47 18.06 0.81 27.64
CA ALA A 47 16.95 1.46 26.95
C ALA A 47 16.03 2.13 27.98
N SER A 48 15.97 3.46 27.96
CA SER A 48 15.00 4.22 28.73
C SER A 48 13.62 4.14 28.03
N ASN A 49 12.72 3.31 28.57
CA ASN A 49 11.33 3.16 28.12
C ASN A 49 10.42 4.31 28.60
N THR A 50 10.79 5.56 28.37
CA THR A 50 9.81 6.65 28.40
C THR A 50 9.17 6.76 27.02
N PRO A 51 7.83 6.63 26.87
CA PRO A 51 7.18 6.86 25.59
C PRO A 51 7.49 8.29 25.13
N SER A 52 8.27 8.42 24.06
CA SER A 52 8.39 9.70 23.36
C SER A 52 6.99 10.11 22.91
N PRO A 53 6.59 11.40 23.02
CA PRO A 53 5.36 11.84 22.37
C PRO A 53 5.39 11.41 20.91
N ALA A 54 4.27 10.84 20.43
CA ALA A 54 4.14 10.38 19.05
C ALA A 54 4.48 11.55 18.11
N MET A 55 5.50 11.38 17.27
CA MET A 55 5.94 12.42 16.35
C MET A 55 4.86 12.57 15.27
N PRO A 56 4.40 13.80 14.98
CA PRO A 56 3.34 14.01 14.01
C PRO A 56 3.81 13.68 12.60
N GLN A 57 3.03 12.86 11.90
CA GLN A 57 3.14 12.72 10.46
C GLN A 57 2.83 14.06 9.79
N ILE A 58 3.77 14.55 8.99
CA ILE A 58 3.58 15.77 8.20
C ILE A 58 2.83 15.39 6.93
N PRO A 59 1.67 16.02 6.63
CA PRO A 59 0.97 15.81 5.38
C PRO A 59 1.86 16.20 4.20
N VAL A 60 1.88 15.34 3.18
CA VAL A 60 2.62 15.60 1.94
C VAL A 60 1.64 16.09 0.85
N PRO A 61 2.12 16.81 -0.18
CA PRO A 61 1.25 17.23 -1.29
C PRO A 61 0.57 16.00 -1.91
N ALA A 62 -0.75 16.04 -2.10
CA ALA A 62 -1.54 14.95 -2.67
C ALA A 62 -1.38 14.85 -4.21
N PRO A 63 -1.73 13.71 -4.85
CA PRO A 63 -1.62 13.60 -6.30
C PRO A 63 -2.59 14.57 -6.99
N PRO A 64 -2.27 15.08 -8.20
CA PRO A 64 -3.15 16.01 -8.92
C PRO A 64 -4.54 15.42 -9.18
N MET A 65 -5.59 16.20 -8.89
CA MET A 65 -6.97 15.91 -9.30
C MET A 65 -7.41 16.96 -10.32
N GLY A 66 -7.96 16.55 -11.45
CA GLY A 66 -8.43 17.47 -12.47
C GLY A 66 -9.14 16.80 -13.63
N TRP A 67 -9.08 17.46 -14.77
CA TRP A 67 -9.56 16.99 -16.07
C TRP A 67 -8.52 17.33 -17.14
N SER A 68 -8.37 16.49 -18.16
CA SER A 68 -7.52 16.75 -19.33
C SER A 68 -8.25 16.48 -20.63
N SER A 69 -7.94 17.27 -21.67
CA SER A 69 -8.69 17.25 -22.93
C SER A 69 -8.45 16.03 -23.82
N TRP A 70 -7.32 15.32 -23.66
CA TRP A 70 -6.86 14.32 -24.63
C TRP A 70 -7.89 13.23 -24.91
N ASN A 71 -8.37 12.52 -23.88
CA ASN A 71 -9.18 11.31 -24.06
C ASN A 71 -10.50 11.56 -24.80
N SER A 72 -11.12 12.75 -24.67
CA SER A 72 -12.42 13.06 -25.30
C SER A 72 -12.34 14.01 -26.48
N LEU A 73 -11.32 14.87 -26.54
CA LEU A 73 -11.22 15.93 -27.56
C LEU A 73 -10.04 15.73 -28.52
N GLU A 74 -9.04 14.92 -28.15
CA GLU A 74 -7.77 14.80 -28.89
C GLU A 74 -7.20 16.20 -29.19
N GLU A 75 -6.80 16.50 -30.43
CA GLU A 75 -6.31 17.84 -30.81
C GLU A 75 -7.42 18.87 -31.06
N ASN A 76 -8.71 18.52 -30.90
CA ASN A 76 -9.85 19.41 -31.17
C ASN A 76 -10.14 20.39 -30.01
N VAL A 77 -9.12 21.14 -29.60
CA VAL A 77 -9.18 22.10 -28.51
C VAL A 77 -9.28 23.55 -29.02
N SER A 78 -10.00 24.38 -28.27
CA SER A 78 -10.18 25.81 -28.53
C SER A 78 -10.57 26.50 -27.24
N TYR A 79 -10.55 27.84 -27.22
CA TYR A 79 -11.04 28.60 -26.07
C TYR A 79 -12.45 28.16 -25.66
N ASN A 80 -13.38 27.99 -26.61
CA ASN A 80 -14.77 27.66 -26.30
C ASN A 80 -14.95 26.23 -25.80
N THR A 81 -14.21 25.26 -26.33
CA THR A 81 -14.30 23.87 -25.86
C THR A 81 -13.72 23.75 -24.46
N ILE A 82 -12.53 24.30 -24.19
CA ILE A 82 -11.93 24.30 -22.85
C ILE A 82 -12.78 25.09 -21.84
N LYS A 83 -13.37 26.21 -22.26
CA LYS A 83 -14.31 26.97 -21.43
C LYS A 83 -15.50 26.12 -20.98
N ALA A 84 -16.07 25.31 -21.87
CA ALA A 84 -17.20 24.43 -21.56
C ALA A 84 -16.80 23.32 -20.57
N GLU A 85 -15.62 22.74 -20.75
CA GLU A 85 -15.08 21.70 -19.86
C GLU A 85 -14.75 22.27 -18.46
N ALA A 86 -14.20 23.48 -18.38
CA ALA A 86 -13.98 24.18 -17.12
C ALA A 86 -15.30 24.48 -16.38
N ASP A 87 -16.34 24.88 -17.11
CA ASP A 87 -17.69 25.04 -16.55
C ASP A 87 -18.25 23.70 -16.05
N GLY A 88 -18.05 22.62 -16.81
CA GLY A 88 -18.44 21.26 -16.46
C GLY A 88 -17.73 20.74 -15.20
N LEU A 89 -16.41 20.94 -15.08
CA LEU A 89 -15.64 20.54 -13.90
C LEU A 89 -16.05 21.32 -12.65
N ALA A 90 -16.30 22.62 -12.78
CA ALA A 90 -16.83 23.44 -11.69
C ALA A 90 -18.21 22.95 -11.23
N ALA A 91 -19.08 22.56 -12.16
CA ALA A 91 -20.39 21.98 -11.84
C ALA A 91 -20.26 20.59 -11.20
N LEU A 92 -19.35 19.73 -11.68
CA LEU A 92 -19.08 18.42 -11.09
C LEU A 92 -18.65 18.55 -9.63
N ASN A 93 -17.75 19.49 -9.32
CA ASN A 93 -17.25 19.75 -7.97
C ASN A 93 -18.35 20.09 -6.95
N ALA A 94 -19.51 20.60 -7.39
CA ALA A 94 -20.67 20.83 -6.52
C ALA A 94 -21.28 19.53 -5.97
N ASN A 95 -21.02 18.38 -6.58
CA ASN A 95 -21.50 17.06 -6.13
C ASN A 95 -20.55 16.41 -5.10
N ILE A 96 -19.33 16.92 -4.93
CA ILE A 96 -18.43 16.42 -3.88
C ILE A 96 -18.91 17.01 -2.55
N ALA A 97 -19.36 16.19 -1.61
CA ALA A 97 -19.93 16.69 -0.36
C ALA A 97 -18.86 17.26 0.61
N SER A 98 -17.68 16.65 0.64
CA SER A 98 -16.59 17.00 1.58
C SER A 98 -15.23 16.57 1.05
N GLY A 99 -14.16 17.14 1.59
CA GLY A 99 -12.79 16.78 1.22
C GLY A 99 -12.28 17.52 -0.02
N PRO A 100 -11.16 17.05 -0.61
CA PRO A 100 -10.55 17.63 -1.79
C PRO A 100 -11.50 17.69 -2.99
N LYS A 101 -11.25 18.66 -3.89
CA LYS A 101 -11.99 18.88 -5.13
C LYS A 101 -11.05 18.67 -6.31
N TYR A 102 -11.61 18.40 -7.49
CA TYR A 102 -10.85 18.48 -8.74
C TYR A 102 -10.41 19.93 -8.97
N GLN A 103 -9.12 20.14 -9.22
CA GLN A 103 -8.52 21.48 -9.31
C GLN A 103 -8.07 21.83 -10.72
N TYR A 104 -7.48 20.90 -11.46
CA TYR A 104 -6.81 21.22 -12.73
C TYR A 104 -7.72 21.08 -13.95
N VAL A 105 -7.66 22.03 -14.87
CA VAL A 105 -8.17 21.92 -16.25
C VAL A 105 -6.97 21.96 -17.18
N ASN A 106 -6.56 20.79 -17.67
CA ASN A 106 -5.36 20.61 -18.47
C ASN A 106 -5.71 20.66 -19.95
N ILE A 107 -5.11 21.61 -20.67
CA ILE A 107 -5.17 21.69 -22.12
C ILE A 107 -4.03 20.83 -22.67
N ASP A 108 -4.39 19.68 -23.24
CA ASP A 108 -3.43 18.75 -23.86
C ASP A 108 -3.04 19.22 -25.28
N GLU A 109 -2.53 18.32 -26.11
CA GLU A 109 -2.11 18.62 -27.48
C GLU A 109 -3.19 19.33 -28.34
N GLY A 110 -2.76 20.16 -29.29
CA GLY A 110 -3.64 20.86 -30.25
C GLY A 110 -3.78 22.37 -30.02
N TRP A 111 -3.28 22.91 -28.91
CA TRP A 111 -3.41 24.35 -28.61
C TRP A 111 -2.45 25.25 -29.43
N TRP A 112 -1.22 24.80 -29.69
CA TRP A 112 -0.20 25.59 -30.40
C TRP A 112 -0.13 25.24 -31.89
N THR A 113 -1.12 25.69 -32.64
CA THR A 113 -1.28 25.40 -34.07
C THR A 113 -0.31 26.17 -34.97
N SER A 114 0.14 27.37 -34.56
CA SER A 114 1.11 28.13 -35.36
C SER A 114 2.45 27.40 -35.46
N GLY A 115 2.94 26.83 -34.35
CA GLY A 115 4.31 26.28 -34.27
C GLY A 115 5.40 27.32 -34.49
N GLN A 116 5.06 28.60 -34.41
CA GLN A 116 5.99 29.69 -34.66
C GLN A 116 6.23 30.47 -33.37
N ARG A 117 7.46 30.97 -33.25
CA ARG A 117 7.87 31.93 -32.25
C ARG A 117 8.14 33.28 -32.91
N ASP A 118 7.93 34.35 -32.17
CA ASP A 118 8.37 35.67 -32.60
C ASP A 118 9.89 35.84 -32.46
N ALA A 119 10.42 37.01 -32.86
CA ALA A 119 11.85 37.31 -32.80
C ALA A 119 12.43 37.33 -31.37
N SER A 120 11.58 37.37 -30.35
CA SER A 120 11.98 37.31 -28.93
C SER A 120 11.89 35.90 -28.35
N GLY A 121 11.39 34.93 -29.12
CA GLY A 121 11.19 33.55 -28.68
C GLY A 121 9.79 33.26 -28.12
N ASN A 122 8.88 34.25 -28.07
CA ASN A 122 7.53 34.06 -27.55
C ASN A 122 6.67 33.25 -28.53
N PHE A 123 5.82 32.38 -28.01
CA PHE A 123 4.83 31.67 -28.81
C PHE A 123 3.89 32.64 -29.54
N ILE A 124 3.73 32.45 -30.85
CA ILE A 124 2.69 33.14 -31.62
C ILE A 124 1.39 32.34 -31.49
N ILE A 125 0.35 32.93 -30.90
CA ILE A 125 -0.93 32.27 -30.67
C ILE A 125 -1.92 32.58 -31.80
N ASP A 126 -2.60 31.55 -32.31
CA ASP A 126 -3.74 31.75 -33.20
C ASP A 126 -4.92 32.32 -32.39
N THR A 127 -5.12 33.63 -32.50
CA THR A 127 -6.19 34.33 -31.78
C THR A 127 -7.60 34.00 -32.26
N ALA A 128 -7.76 33.33 -33.41
CA ALA A 128 -9.06 32.81 -33.83
C ALA A 128 -9.45 31.57 -32.99
N GLN A 129 -8.48 30.69 -32.72
CA GLN A 129 -8.65 29.52 -31.83
C GLN A 129 -8.68 29.94 -30.35
N TRP A 130 -7.84 30.93 -29.98
CA TRP A 130 -7.66 31.42 -28.63
C TRP A 130 -7.85 32.95 -28.53
N PRO A 131 -9.10 33.45 -28.57
CA PRO A 131 -9.37 34.87 -28.40
C PRO A 131 -8.80 35.40 -27.07
N GLY A 132 -7.98 36.46 -27.15
CA GLY A 132 -7.27 37.01 -25.98
C GLY A 132 -6.00 36.23 -25.58
N GLY A 133 -5.60 35.21 -26.34
CA GLY A 133 -4.41 34.40 -26.10
C GLY A 133 -4.53 33.44 -24.91
N MET A 134 -3.46 32.71 -24.63
CA MET A 134 -3.46 31.66 -23.60
C MET A 134 -3.59 32.20 -22.18
N GLN A 135 -3.19 33.46 -21.93
CA GLN A 135 -3.40 34.12 -20.64
C GLN A 135 -4.90 34.33 -20.35
N ALA A 136 -5.70 34.70 -21.36
CA ALA A 136 -7.15 34.88 -21.18
C ALA A 136 -7.85 33.55 -20.84
N MET A 137 -7.36 32.44 -21.39
CA MET A 137 -7.86 31.10 -21.04
C MET A 137 -7.51 30.74 -19.59
N ALA A 138 -6.25 30.94 -19.16
CA ALA A 138 -5.84 30.70 -17.77
C ALA A 138 -6.67 31.54 -16.79
N GLN A 139 -6.84 32.83 -17.06
CA GLN A 139 -7.70 33.72 -16.26
C GLN A 139 -9.15 33.25 -16.18
N TYR A 140 -9.70 32.71 -17.27
CA TYR A 140 -11.05 32.15 -17.24
C TYR A 140 -11.13 30.93 -16.33
N ILE A 141 -10.19 29.99 -16.44
CA ILE A 141 -10.12 28.79 -15.57
C ILE A 141 -10.00 29.22 -14.11
N HIS A 142 -9.11 30.17 -13.79
CA HIS A 142 -8.96 30.73 -12.45
C HIS A 142 -10.24 31.39 -11.93
N SER A 143 -11.02 32.06 -12.80
CA SER A 143 -12.30 32.67 -12.42
C SER A 143 -13.34 31.64 -11.91
N LYS A 144 -13.14 30.35 -12.20
CA LYS A 144 -13.95 29.23 -11.70
C LYS A 144 -13.42 28.63 -10.40
N GLY A 145 -12.34 29.17 -9.84
CA GLY A 145 -11.64 28.60 -8.69
C GLY A 145 -10.85 27.34 -9.03
N LEU A 146 -10.55 27.13 -10.31
CA LEU A 146 -9.76 26.01 -10.83
C LEU A 146 -8.34 26.49 -11.17
N LYS A 147 -7.45 25.56 -11.50
CA LYS A 147 -6.06 25.76 -11.90
C LYS A 147 -5.89 25.39 -13.38
N ALA A 148 -5.07 26.15 -14.11
CA ALA A 148 -4.88 25.97 -15.55
C ALA A 148 -3.66 25.09 -15.83
N GLY A 149 -3.81 24.06 -16.67
CA GLY A 149 -2.72 23.24 -17.17
C GLY A 149 -2.50 23.39 -18.68
N ILE A 150 -1.25 23.23 -19.12
CA ILE A 150 -0.85 23.28 -20.53
C ILE A 150 0.05 22.09 -20.90
N TYR A 151 0.33 21.95 -22.20
CA TYR A 151 1.07 20.84 -22.79
C TYR A 151 2.21 21.33 -23.69
N ILE A 152 3.34 20.63 -23.68
CA ILE A 152 4.42 20.78 -24.67
C ILE A 152 5.20 19.46 -24.78
N ASP A 153 6.11 19.33 -25.74
CA ASP A 153 7.04 18.19 -25.87
C ASP A 153 8.47 18.59 -25.45
N ALA A 154 9.22 17.65 -24.88
CA ALA A 154 10.62 17.84 -24.52
C ALA A 154 11.52 18.02 -25.76
N GLY A 155 11.23 17.37 -26.87
CA GLY A 155 12.00 17.52 -28.10
C GLY A 155 11.55 18.65 -29.02
N PRO A 156 12.14 18.75 -30.22
CA PRO A 156 11.85 19.83 -31.17
C PRO A 156 10.52 19.67 -31.92
N VAL A 157 9.91 18.49 -31.88
CA VAL A 157 8.60 18.20 -32.49
C VAL A 157 7.64 17.63 -31.43
N GLY A 158 6.35 17.85 -31.56
CA GLY A 158 5.31 17.23 -30.73
C GLY A 158 4.87 15.86 -31.25
N CYS A 159 3.89 15.26 -30.58
CA CYS A 159 3.39 13.92 -30.89
C CYS A 159 2.48 13.88 -32.12
N GLY A 160 1.37 14.61 -32.08
CA GLY A 160 0.35 14.65 -33.10
C GLY A 160 0.81 15.29 -34.41
N THR A 161 -0.05 15.14 -35.42
CA THR A 161 0.16 15.72 -36.75
C THR A 161 -0.91 16.75 -37.07
N ARG A 162 -0.48 17.86 -37.65
CA ARG A 162 -1.35 18.93 -38.13
C ARG A 162 -2.03 18.51 -39.43
N ALA A 163 -3.11 19.20 -39.77
CA ALA A 163 -3.86 18.96 -41.02
C ALA A 163 -3.02 19.07 -42.31
N ASN A 164 -1.88 19.78 -42.27
CA ASN A 164 -0.93 19.89 -43.38
C ASN A 164 0.12 18.76 -43.44
N GLY A 165 0.00 17.74 -42.59
CA GLY A 165 0.90 16.58 -42.53
C GLY A 165 2.21 16.81 -41.76
N THR A 166 2.41 17.98 -41.15
CA THR A 166 3.59 18.27 -40.29
C THR A 166 3.28 17.98 -38.83
N HIS A 167 4.27 17.56 -38.04
CA HIS A 167 4.10 17.43 -36.59
C HIS A 167 3.84 18.78 -35.92
N PHE A 168 3.20 18.77 -34.74
CA PHE A 168 3.26 19.92 -33.85
C PHE A 168 4.72 20.23 -33.46
N VAL A 169 4.96 21.43 -32.92
CA VAL A 169 6.30 21.87 -32.54
C VAL A 169 6.46 21.71 -31.03
N GLY A 170 7.61 21.20 -30.58
CA GLY A 170 7.92 21.04 -29.17
C GLY A 170 8.75 22.21 -28.62
N SER A 171 9.29 22.04 -27.41
CA SER A 171 10.15 23.05 -26.78
C SER A 171 11.59 22.91 -27.23
N ASP A 172 12.23 21.77 -26.93
CA ASP A 172 13.68 21.51 -27.00
C ASP A 172 14.56 22.27 -25.98
N TYR A 173 15.82 21.81 -25.84
CA TYR A 173 16.80 22.38 -24.91
C TYR A 173 17.04 23.89 -25.10
N ALA A 174 16.91 24.41 -26.33
CA ALA A 174 17.15 25.81 -26.61
C ALA A 174 16.01 26.71 -26.11
N HIS A 175 14.80 26.16 -25.92
CA HIS A 175 13.63 26.94 -25.54
C HIS A 175 13.07 26.66 -24.14
N TYR A 176 13.50 25.60 -23.43
CA TYR A 176 12.98 25.28 -22.09
C TYR A 176 12.93 26.50 -21.14
N THR A 177 14.02 27.25 -20.99
CA THR A 177 14.00 28.40 -20.05
C THR A 177 12.96 29.45 -20.44
N HIS A 178 12.80 29.71 -21.73
CA HIS A 178 11.87 30.71 -22.23
C HIS A 178 10.42 30.25 -22.14
N ASP A 179 10.13 29.01 -22.54
CA ASP A 179 8.78 28.46 -22.63
C ASP A 179 8.11 28.33 -21.28
N PHE A 180 8.83 27.74 -20.32
CA PHE A 180 8.30 27.51 -18.99
C PHE A 180 8.15 28.84 -18.24
N LEU A 181 9.01 29.84 -18.50
CA LEU A 181 8.79 31.20 -18.04
C LEU A 181 7.53 31.82 -18.64
N GLN A 182 7.31 31.65 -19.95
CA GLN A 182 6.12 32.17 -20.62
C GLN A 182 4.83 31.54 -20.09
N PHE A 183 4.82 30.22 -19.85
CA PHE A 183 3.69 29.51 -19.23
C PHE A 183 3.38 30.05 -17.83
N ALA A 184 4.41 30.25 -17.00
CA ALA A 184 4.26 30.84 -15.67
C ALA A 184 3.74 32.29 -15.75
N GLN A 185 4.23 33.11 -16.69
CA GLN A 185 3.76 34.49 -16.90
C GLN A 185 2.30 34.57 -17.38
N TRP A 186 1.85 33.60 -18.17
CA TRP A 186 0.43 33.48 -18.53
C TRP A 186 -0.46 33.01 -17.38
N GLY A 187 0.13 32.53 -16.29
CA GLY A 187 -0.59 32.07 -15.10
C GLY A 187 -0.97 30.59 -15.12
N TYR A 188 -0.26 29.74 -15.87
CA TYR A 188 -0.48 28.30 -15.78
C TYR A 188 0.06 27.75 -14.46
N ASP A 189 -0.59 26.71 -13.94
CA ASP A 189 -0.30 26.06 -12.66
C ASP A 189 0.24 24.63 -12.85
N PHE A 190 0.08 24.07 -14.05
CA PHE A 190 0.43 22.70 -14.40
C PHE A 190 0.99 22.65 -15.82
N VAL A 191 1.96 21.78 -16.05
CA VAL A 191 2.50 21.52 -17.39
C VAL A 191 2.75 20.02 -17.57
N LYS A 192 2.10 19.42 -18.57
CA LYS A 192 2.44 18.10 -19.11
C LYS A 192 3.54 18.28 -20.14
N VAL A 193 4.60 17.51 -20.02
CA VAL A 193 5.72 17.53 -20.97
C VAL A 193 5.86 16.13 -21.56
N ASP A 194 5.57 16.01 -22.85
CA ASP A 194 5.60 14.76 -23.62
C ASP A 194 6.98 14.45 -24.19
N PHE A 195 7.12 13.28 -24.84
CA PHE A 195 8.41 12.75 -25.27
C PHE A 195 8.48 12.23 -26.71
N CYS A 196 7.52 12.53 -27.59
CA CYS A 196 7.60 12.13 -29.00
C CYS A 196 8.78 12.78 -29.71
N GLY A 197 8.95 14.09 -29.56
CA GLY A 197 10.10 14.80 -30.10
C GLY A 197 11.40 14.36 -29.46
N GLY A 198 11.38 14.15 -28.14
CA GLY A 198 12.54 13.68 -27.38
C GLY A 198 13.03 12.33 -27.91
N SER A 199 12.12 11.37 -28.09
CA SER A 199 12.40 10.06 -28.67
C SER A 199 12.91 10.16 -30.11
N ASN A 200 12.24 10.95 -30.97
CA ASN A 200 12.66 11.19 -32.36
C ASN A 200 14.05 11.81 -32.46
N ALA A 201 14.40 12.70 -31.51
CA ALA A 201 15.72 13.34 -31.42
C ALA A 201 16.75 12.51 -30.61
N SER A 202 16.38 11.32 -30.14
CA SER A 202 17.22 10.44 -29.31
C SER A 202 17.74 11.13 -28.04
N TYR A 203 16.92 11.96 -27.41
CA TYR A 203 17.23 12.56 -26.13
C TYR A 203 17.27 11.49 -25.04
N ASP A 204 18.23 11.63 -24.12
CA ASP A 204 18.16 10.95 -22.83
C ASP A 204 17.03 11.60 -22.00
N PRO A 205 16.00 10.84 -21.59
CA PRO A 205 14.85 11.43 -20.91
C PRO A 205 15.21 12.01 -19.55
N GLN A 206 16.03 11.32 -18.76
CA GLN A 206 16.43 11.81 -17.44
C GLN A 206 17.11 13.18 -17.54
N ASN A 207 18.02 13.36 -18.49
CA ASN A 207 18.70 14.64 -18.73
C ASN A 207 17.73 15.70 -19.25
N ALA A 208 16.85 15.35 -20.20
CA ALA A 208 15.88 16.28 -20.76
C ALA A 208 14.91 16.78 -19.68
N TYR A 209 14.34 15.86 -18.89
CA TYR A 209 13.42 16.20 -17.81
C TYR A 209 14.10 16.87 -16.61
N THR A 210 15.37 16.58 -16.35
CA THR A 210 16.16 17.36 -15.37
C THR A 210 16.31 18.82 -15.82
N ALA A 211 16.59 19.05 -17.11
CA ALA A 211 16.69 20.40 -17.67
C ALA A 211 15.32 21.12 -17.67
N VAL A 212 14.23 20.40 -17.98
CA VAL A 212 12.86 20.91 -17.88
C VAL A 212 12.51 21.28 -16.43
N ALA A 213 12.81 20.43 -15.45
CA ALA A 213 12.56 20.71 -14.03
C ALA A 213 13.35 21.94 -13.56
N ALA A 214 14.58 22.13 -14.04
CA ALA A 214 15.35 23.34 -13.78
C ALA A 214 14.72 24.59 -14.41
N ALA A 215 14.17 24.49 -15.62
CA ALA A 215 13.44 25.58 -16.27
C ALA A 215 12.14 25.95 -15.53
N VAL A 216 11.38 24.95 -15.07
CA VAL A 216 10.20 25.14 -14.19
C VAL A 216 10.59 25.87 -12.91
N GLN A 217 11.66 25.44 -12.24
CA GLN A 217 12.15 26.10 -11.03
C GLN A 217 12.60 27.53 -11.31
N ASN A 218 13.27 27.78 -12.43
CA ASN A 218 13.68 29.12 -12.84
C ASN A 218 12.47 30.04 -13.08
N ALA A 219 11.43 29.54 -13.74
CA ALA A 219 10.18 30.25 -13.94
C ALA A 219 9.51 30.63 -12.60
N TYR A 220 9.47 29.69 -11.64
CA TYR A 220 8.95 29.96 -10.30
C TYR A 220 9.76 31.05 -9.58
N VAL A 221 11.09 31.00 -9.62
CA VAL A 221 11.94 32.03 -8.98
C VAL A 221 11.70 33.42 -9.58
N GLN A 222 11.40 33.52 -10.87
CA GLN A 222 11.16 34.79 -11.54
C GLN A 222 9.74 35.34 -11.33
N THR A 223 8.74 34.47 -11.20
CA THR A 223 7.32 34.87 -11.27
C THR A 223 6.54 34.63 -9.99
N GLY A 224 7.01 33.75 -9.11
CA GLY A 224 6.25 33.20 -7.98
C GLY A 224 5.15 32.21 -8.37
N GLN A 225 4.97 31.93 -9.67
CA GLN A 225 3.98 30.98 -10.18
C GLN A 225 4.62 29.59 -10.27
N GLN A 226 4.15 28.65 -9.45
CA GLN A 226 4.64 27.27 -9.47
C GLN A 226 3.92 26.49 -10.57
N LEU A 227 4.69 25.82 -11.44
CA LEU A 227 4.16 24.82 -12.36
C LEU A 227 4.31 23.43 -11.74
N ALA A 228 3.21 22.71 -11.58
CA ALA A 228 3.22 21.29 -11.31
C ALA A 228 3.62 20.55 -12.60
N LEU A 229 4.82 19.97 -12.59
CA LEU A 229 5.36 19.24 -13.75
C LEU A 229 4.86 17.80 -13.77
N ASN A 230 4.26 17.39 -14.87
CA ASN A 230 3.95 16.00 -15.21
C ASN A 230 4.85 15.53 -16.36
N ILE A 231 5.61 14.47 -16.09
CA ILE A 231 6.51 13.83 -17.05
C ILE A 231 5.72 12.80 -17.85
N CYS A 232 5.71 12.90 -19.18
CA CYS A 232 5.00 11.98 -20.06
C CYS A 232 5.99 11.35 -21.06
N ASP A 233 6.78 10.38 -20.58
CA ASP A 233 7.69 9.56 -21.40
C ASP A 233 7.20 8.11 -21.55
N TRP A 234 5.96 7.84 -21.13
CA TRP A 234 5.27 6.56 -21.22
C TRP A 234 5.93 5.39 -20.48
N GLY A 235 6.73 5.68 -19.46
CA GLY A 235 7.50 4.65 -18.77
C GLY A 235 8.58 4.04 -19.64
N THR A 236 9.09 4.78 -20.63
CA THR A 236 10.06 4.24 -21.58
C THR A 236 11.27 3.69 -20.82
N ILE A 237 11.65 2.46 -21.16
CA ILE A 237 12.83 1.78 -20.64
C ILE A 237 13.85 1.73 -21.77
N GLY A 238 15.02 2.33 -21.57
CA GLY A 238 16.07 2.31 -22.58
C GLY A 238 17.01 1.13 -22.42
N ASN A 239 17.35 0.49 -23.53
CA ASN A 239 18.47 -0.47 -23.63
C ASN A 239 19.73 0.15 -24.26
N ASN A 240 19.80 1.49 -24.31
CA ASN A 240 20.92 2.19 -24.90
C ASN A 240 22.10 2.16 -23.91
N SER A 241 23.16 1.44 -24.26
CA SER A 241 24.38 1.35 -23.46
C SER A 241 25.10 2.68 -23.25
N ALA A 242 24.75 3.73 -24.02
CA ALA A 242 25.19 5.09 -23.78
C ALA A 242 24.54 5.76 -22.55
N TYR A 243 23.41 5.23 -22.05
CA TYR A 243 22.61 5.78 -20.96
C TYR A 243 22.31 4.70 -19.89
N PRO A 244 23.34 4.26 -19.13
CA PRO A 244 23.22 3.12 -18.22
C PRO A 244 22.24 3.35 -17.06
N ASP A 245 21.96 4.59 -16.67
CA ASP A 245 21.07 4.96 -15.57
C ASP A 245 19.57 4.88 -15.96
N TYR A 246 19.28 4.80 -17.27
CA TYR A 246 17.93 4.81 -17.84
C TYR A 246 17.31 3.40 -18.03
N GLN A 247 17.98 2.36 -17.53
CA GLN A 247 17.56 0.95 -17.69
C GLN A 247 16.33 0.55 -16.87
N GLN A 248 15.83 1.42 -15.99
CA GLN A 248 14.74 1.12 -15.06
C GLN A 248 13.56 2.10 -15.18
N GLY A 249 13.41 2.88 -16.26
CA GLY A 249 12.25 3.78 -16.43
C GLY A 249 12.21 5.00 -15.48
N PRO A 250 11.16 5.83 -15.56
CA PRO A 250 11.06 7.10 -14.82
C PRO A 250 10.98 6.96 -13.30
N TRP A 251 10.45 5.85 -12.76
CA TRP A 251 10.39 5.61 -11.32
C TRP A 251 11.78 5.59 -10.65
N ALA A 252 12.84 5.35 -11.40
CA ALA A 252 14.22 5.37 -10.90
C ALA A 252 14.79 6.78 -10.67
N TRP A 253 14.27 7.81 -11.36
CA TRP A 253 14.93 9.13 -11.42
C TRP A 253 13.99 10.34 -11.35
N ALA A 254 12.69 10.17 -11.62
CA ALA A 254 11.70 11.24 -11.59
C ALA A 254 11.33 11.76 -10.18
N PRO A 255 11.36 10.95 -9.10
CA PRO A 255 11.15 11.47 -7.75
C PRO A 255 12.11 12.63 -7.45
N GLY A 256 11.55 13.78 -7.06
CA GLY A 256 12.32 15.00 -6.84
C GLY A 256 12.43 15.95 -8.04
N LEU A 257 12.05 15.52 -9.26
CA LEU A 257 12.01 16.37 -10.46
C LEU A 257 10.59 16.85 -10.80
N ALA A 258 9.60 15.97 -10.66
CA ALA A 258 8.22 16.20 -11.07
C ALA A 258 7.22 15.76 -10.00
N VAL A 259 5.98 16.25 -10.07
CA VAL A 259 4.91 15.80 -9.16
C VAL A 259 4.40 14.42 -9.54
N SER A 260 4.40 14.09 -10.83
CA SER A 260 4.06 12.76 -11.33
C SER A 260 4.77 12.43 -12.65
N TRP A 261 4.87 11.15 -12.96
CA TRP A 261 5.45 10.62 -14.20
C TRP A 261 4.64 9.45 -14.74
N ARG A 262 4.37 9.45 -16.04
CA ARG A 262 3.72 8.34 -16.75
C ARG A 262 4.58 7.08 -16.64
N THR A 263 3.95 5.96 -16.35
CA THR A 263 4.65 4.66 -16.21
C THR A 263 4.37 3.70 -17.37
N THR A 264 3.41 4.03 -18.24
CA THR A 264 2.99 3.20 -19.37
C THR A 264 2.58 4.04 -20.57
N GLY A 265 2.37 3.39 -21.71
CA GLY A 265 1.66 3.94 -22.86
C GLY A 265 0.24 4.41 -22.53
N ASP A 266 -0.39 5.03 -23.52
CA ASP A 266 -1.70 5.65 -23.34
C ASP A 266 -2.77 4.61 -23.03
N ILE A 267 -3.60 4.90 -22.03
CA ILE A 267 -4.78 4.08 -21.70
C ILE A 267 -5.86 4.21 -22.77
N TYR A 268 -5.93 5.37 -23.42
CA TYR A 268 -6.84 5.69 -24.51
C TYR A 268 -6.31 6.88 -25.32
N GLY A 269 -6.43 6.81 -26.64
CA GLY A 269 -6.00 7.86 -27.56
C GLY A 269 -6.55 7.65 -28.98
N PRO A 270 -5.95 8.30 -29.98
CA PRO A 270 -6.37 8.19 -31.36
C PRO A 270 -6.40 6.73 -31.84
N ASN A 271 -7.52 6.34 -32.46
CA ASN A 271 -7.78 4.98 -32.96
C ASN A 271 -7.97 3.89 -31.89
N SER A 272 -8.09 4.22 -30.60
CA SER A 272 -8.39 3.24 -29.54
C SER A 272 -9.78 2.59 -29.67
N GLY A 273 -10.70 3.21 -30.40
CA GLY A 273 -12.05 2.68 -30.60
C GLY A 273 -12.90 2.84 -29.33
N VAL A 274 -13.51 1.76 -28.85
CA VAL A 274 -14.33 1.80 -27.62
C VAL A 274 -13.42 1.62 -26.39
N PRO A 275 -13.58 2.44 -25.32
CA PRO A 275 -12.88 2.25 -24.05
C PRO A 275 -12.82 0.79 -23.59
N ASN A 276 -11.61 0.31 -23.30
CA ASN A 276 -11.33 -1.09 -23.00
C ASN A 276 -10.78 -1.27 -21.58
N PHE A 277 -11.45 -2.11 -20.78
CA PHE A 277 -11.01 -2.42 -19.42
C PHE A 277 -9.65 -3.16 -19.39
N GLY A 278 -9.27 -3.86 -20.46
CA GLY A 278 -7.93 -4.43 -20.59
C GLY A 278 -6.81 -3.38 -20.51
N ALA A 279 -7.02 -2.19 -21.09
CA ALA A 279 -6.07 -1.08 -21.02
C ALA A 279 -5.97 -0.54 -19.58
N VAL A 280 -7.11 -0.41 -18.89
CA VAL A 280 -7.16 -0.06 -17.46
C VAL A 280 -6.29 -1.00 -16.63
N THR A 281 -6.45 -2.31 -16.80
CA THR A 281 -5.68 -3.30 -16.04
C THR A 281 -4.20 -3.34 -16.45
N GLY A 282 -3.89 -3.10 -17.73
CA GLY A 282 -2.51 -3.03 -18.23
C GLY A 282 -1.75 -1.84 -17.64
N ASN A 283 -2.36 -0.65 -17.66
CA ASN A 283 -1.76 0.55 -17.08
C ASN A 283 -1.62 0.45 -15.56
N LEU A 284 -2.60 -0.13 -14.86
CA LEU A 284 -2.48 -0.41 -13.43
C LEU A 284 -1.26 -1.30 -13.13
N ALA A 285 -1.06 -2.37 -13.90
CA ALA A 285 0.05 -3.30 -13.70
C ALA A 285 1.40 -2.63 -13.95
N GLY A 286 1.53 -1.84 -15.01
CA GLY A 286 2.75 -1.09 -15.32
C GLY A 286 3.00 0.13 -14.42
N ASN A 287 2.06 0.48 -13.54
CA ASN A 287 2.21 1.59 -12.58
C ASN A 287 2.76 1.16 -11.22
N TYR A 288 3.04 -0.13 -11.02
CA TYR A 288 3.38 -0.69 -9.72
C TYR A 288 4.86 -0.47 -9.34
N HIS A 289 5.15 0.70 -8.77
CA HIS A 289 6.48 1.13 -8.33
C HIS A 289 6.43 1.81 -6.95
N PRO A 290 6.04 1.08 -5.88
CA PRO A 290 5.79 1.67 -4.57
C PRO A 290 7.04 2.31 -3.94
N GLU A 291 8.23 1.87 -4.34
CA GLU A 291 9.51 2.43 -3.92
C GLU A 291 9.76 3.86 -4.43
N ALA A 292 9.07 4.29 -5.47
CA ALA A 292 9.24 5.61 -6.09
C ALA A 292 8.13 6.61 -5.71
N GLN A 293 6.95 6.11 -5.29
CA GLN A 293 5.82 6.95 -4.91
C GLN A 293 5.75 7.20 -3.41
N HIS A 294 6.08 8.43 -3.03
CA HIS A 294 6.13 8.89 -1.65
C HIS A 294 6.27 10.41 -1.60
N THR A 295 5.90 11.01 -0.47
CA THR A 295 6.25 12.40 -0.15
C THR A 295 5.84 13.47 -1.19
N GLY A 296 4.79 13.20 -1.95
CA GLY A 296 4.29 14.13 -2.98
C GLY A 296 4.81 13.88 -4.41
N TYR A 297 5.40 12.71 -4.64
CA TYR A 297 5.85 12.22 -5.95
C TYR A 297 5.04 10.97 -6.30
N TYR A 298 4.44 10.92 -7.49
CA TYR A 298 3.40 9.94 -7.82
C TYR A 298 3.64 9.23 -9.16
N ASN A 299 3.46 7.90 -9.15
CA ASN A 299 3.36 7.14 -10.39
C ASN A 299 2.04 7.50 -11.08
N ASP A 300 2.08 7.70 -12.40
CA ASP A 300 0.92 8.10 -13.22
C ASP A 300 0.52 6.98 -14.19
N PRO A 301 -0.57 6.23 -13.90
CA PRO A 301 -1.12 5.20 -14.77
C PRO A 301 -1.95 5.77 -15.93
N ASP A 302 -1.84 7.07 -16.19
CA ASP A 302 -2.56 7.84 -17.22
C ASP A 302 -3.98 8.29 -16.83
N MET A 303 -4.52 9.18 -17.67
CA MET A 303 -5.82 9.84 -17.52
C MET A 303 -7.00 8.86 -17.50
N MET A 304 -8.00 9.13 -16.68
CA MET A 304 -9.11 8.21 -16.47
C MET A 304 -10.09 8.18 -17.65
N ILE A 305 -10.61 6.98 -17.95
CA ILE A 305 -11.61 6.74 -18.99
C ILE A 305 -12.98 6.33 -18.42
N ALA A 306 -13.16 6.46 -17.10
CA ALA A 306 -14.42 6.18 -16.43
C ALA A 306 -15.53 7.08 -17.00
N GLY A 307 -16.69 6.49 -17.31
CA GLY A 307 -17.81 7.22 -17.89
C GLY A 307 -17.74 7.47 -19.40
N MET A 308 -16.72 6.95 -20.09
CA MET A 308 -16.58 7.09 -21.55
C MET A 308 -17.22 5.94 -22.35
N GLY A 309 -17.87 4.98 -21.69
CA GLY A 309 -18.61 3.90 -22.36
C GLY A 309 -18.31 2.48 -21.86
N MET A 310 -17.48 2.31 -20.83
CA MET A 310 -17.31 1.03 -20.15
C MET A 310 -18.58 0.65 -19.34
N SER A 311 -18.66 -0.60 -18.90
CA SER A 311 -19.72 -1.03 -17.98
C SER A 311 -19.58 -0.33 -16.62
N ALA A 312 -20.68 -0.17 -15.88
CA ALA A 312 -20.64 0.44 -14.55
C ALA A 312 -19.72 -0.32 -13.56
N VAL A 313 -19.62 -1.65 -13.72
CA VAL A 313 -18.72 -2.49 -12.91
C VAL A 313 -17.25 -2.19 -13.22
N HIS A 314 -16.91 -2.00 -14.49
CA HIS A 314 -15.56 -1.62 -14.91
C HIS A 314 -15.20 -0.18 -14.53
N ASP A 315 -16.16 0.76 -14.62
CA ASP A 315 -15.97 2.13 -14.10
C ASP A 315 -15.66 2.10 -12.60
N GLN A 316 -16.43 1.34 -11.81
CA GLN A 316 -16.20 1.16 -10.37
C GLN A 316 -14.81 0.58 -10.08
N ALA A 317 -14.41 -0.45 -10.82
CA ALA A 317 -13.09 -1.05 -10.67
C ALA A 317 -11.98 -0.05 -11.02
N HIS A 318 -12.09 0.66 -12.14
CA HIS A 318 -11.11 1.64 -12.59
C HIS A 318 -10.89 2.76 -11.57
N VAL A 319 -11.96 3.40 -11.10
CA VAL A 319 -11.88 4.51 -10.12
C VAL A 319 -11.32 4.02 -8.79
N SER A 320 -11.75 2.84 -8.32
CA SER A 320 -11.28 2.28 -7.04
C SER A 320 -9.80 1.91 -7.07
N LEU A 321 -9.32 1.35 -8.19
CA LEU A 321 -7.92 0.95 -8.35
C LEU A 321 -6.99 2.16 -8.51
N TRP A 322 -7.42 3.22 -9.21
CA TRP A 322 -6.67 4.49 -9.27
C TRP A 322 -6.54 5.11 -7.88
N ALA A 323 -7.65 5.22 -7.15
CA ALA A 323 -7.66 5.79 -5.80
C ALA A 323 -6.82 4.98 -4.81
N LEU A 324 -6.87 3.65 -4.89
CA LEU A 324 -6.04 2.79 -4.05
C LEU A 324 -4.55 2.89 -4.42
N SER A 325 -4.21 3.05 -5.69
CA SER A 325 -2.83 3.34 -6.10
C SER A 325 -2.37 4.69 -5.55
N GLY A 326 -3.26 5.69 -5.45
CA GLY A 326 -2.87 7.07 -5.17
C GLY A 326 -2.32 7.77 -6.41
N ALA A 327 -2.91 7.43 -7.55
CA ALA A 327 -2.58 8.00 -8.84
C ALA A 327 -3.18 9.40 -8.98
N PRO A 328 -2.71 10.22 -9.94
CA PRO A 328 -3.47 11.39 -10.37
C PRO A 328 -4.89 11.01 -10.79
N LEU A 329 -5.91 11.68 -10.22
CA LEU A 329 -7.31 11.54 -10.67
C LEU A 329 -7.60 12.62 -11.72
N ILE A 330 -7.05 12.41 -12.92
CA ILE A 330 -7.29 13.29 -14.07
C ILE A 330 -8.37 12.68 -14.94
N LEU A 331 -9.56 13.29 -14.93
CA LEU A 331 -10.71 12.86 -15.71
C LEU A 331 -10.47 13.08 -17.21
N GLY A 332 -10.90 12.14 -18.04
CA GLY A 332 -10.81 12.23 -19.50
C GLY A 332 -12.16 12.25 -20.23
N ASN A 333 -13.29 12.15 -19.52
CA ASN A 333 -14.63 12.19 -20.10
C ASN A 333 -15.04 13.62 -20.49
N ASP A 334 -15.91 13.76 -21.50
CA ASP A 334 -16.47 15.06 -21.93
C ASP A 334 -17.49 15.57 -20.89
N LEU A 335 -17.09 16.57 -20.10
CA LEU A 335 -17.92 17.18 -19.05
C LEU A 335 -18.85 18.26 -19.60
N ALA A 336 -18.68 18.67 -20.86
CA ALA A 336 -19.64 19.50 -21.57
C ALA A 336 -20.89 18.72 -22.02
N LYS A 337 -20.83 17.37 -22.00
CA LYS A 337 -21.95 16.47 -22.30
C LYS A 337 -22.54 15.82 -21.04
N PRO A 338 -23.78 15.29 -21.12
CA PRO A 338 -24.37 14.55 -20.01
C PRO A 338 -23.54 13.33 -19.60
N VAL A 339 -23.09 13.31 -18.35
CA VAL A 339 -22.45 12.17 -17.69
C VAL A 339 -23.51 11.43 -16.86
N SER A 340 -23.45 10.10 -16.82
CA SER A 340 -24.44 9.31 -16.07
C SER A 340 -24.40 9.64 -14.57
N ALA A 341 -25.56 9.60 -13.90
CA ALA A 341 -25.63 9.85 -12.45
C ALA A 341 -24.79 8.84 -11.64
N ALA A 342 -24.69 7.59 -12.11
CA ALA A 342 -23.87 6.57 -11.49
C ALA A 342 -22.38 6.91 -11.57
N THR A 343 -21.90 7.37 -12.75
CA THR A 343 -20.53 7.83 -12.94
C THR A 343 -20.24 9.07 -12.10
N ILE A 344 -21.13 10.07 -12.09
CA ILE A 344 -20.97 11.27 -11.24
C ILE A 344 -20.84 10.85 -9.77
N SER A 345 -21.77 10.03 -9.26
CA SER A 345 -21.73 9.56 -7.87
C SER A 345 -20.45 8.80 -7.53
N LEU A 346 -19.88 8.07 -8.49
CA LEU A 346 -18.64 7.32 -8.32
C LEU A 346 -17.43 8.27 -8.26
N ILE A 347 -17.24 9.14 -9.25
CA ILE A 347 -16.07 10.03 -9.33
C ILE A 347 -16.15 11.17 -8.31
N THR A 348 -17.31 11.46 -7.73
CA THR A 348 -17.44 12.45 -6.65
C THR A 348 -17.60 11.83 -5.26
N ASN A 349 -17.37 10.52 -5.09
CA ASN A 349 -17.47 9.86 -3.79
C ASN A 349 -16.35 10.37 -2.86
N PRO A 350 -16.69 11.06 -1.74
CA PRO A 350 -15.70 11.67 -0.87
C PRO A 350 -14.81 10.66 -0.14
N GLU A 351 -15.26 9.43 0.07
CA GLU A 351 -14.45 8.39 0.72
C GLU A 351 -13.41 7.78 -0.23
N VAL A 352 -13.77 7.63 -1.51
CA VAL A 352 -12.83 7.21 -2.56
C VAL A 352 -11.77 8.28 -2.76
N ILE A 353 -12.17 9.55 -2.89
CA ILE A 353 -11.26 10.68 -3.01
C ILE A 353 -10.34 10.80 -1.79
N ALA A 354 -10.86 10.59 -0.57
CA ALA A 354 -10.03 10.65 0.63
C ALA A 354 -8.96 9.55 0.71
N ILE A 355 -9.24 8.36 0.16
CA ILE A 355 -8.26 7.28 0.04
C ILE A 355 -7.17 7.66 -0.97
N ASP A 356 -7.57 8.21 -2.12
CA ASP A 356 -6.63 8.69 -3.14
C ASP A 356 -5.67 9.77 -2.60
N GLN A 357 -6.26 10.78 -1.96
CA GLN A 357 -5.62 11.99 -1.46
C GLN A 357 -5.04 11.83 -0.04
N ASP A 358 -4.75 10.60 0.39
CA ASP A 358 -4.24 10.33 1.74
C ASP A 358 -2.92 11.06 2.04
N ALA A 359 -2.82 11.59 3.26
CA ALA A 359 -1.74 12.48 3.69
C ALA A 359 -0.35 11.81 3.79
N LEU A 360 -0.26 10.47 3.69
CA LEU A 360 1.03 9.78 3.59
C LEU A 360 1.64 9.85 2.19
N GLY A 361 0.81 9.94 1.14
CA GLY A 361 1.26 9.95 -0.25
C GLY A 361 1.99 8.67 -0.71
N VAL A 362 1.80 7.54 -0.02
CA VAL A 362 2.38 6.24 -0.40
C VAL A 362 1.47 5.48 -1.36
N GLN A 363 2.03 4.57 -2.16
CA GLN A 363 1.26 3.75 -3.12
C GLN A 363 0.54 2.57 -2.45
N GLY A 364 -0.56 2.12 -3.05
CA GLY A 364 -1.19 0.83 -2.74
C GLY A 364 -0.32 -0.36 -3.18
N LEU A 365 -0.35 -1.44 -2.39
CA LEU A 365 0.39 -2.68 -2.60
C LEU A 365 -0.54 -3.83 -3.01
N LEU A 366 -0.14 -4.66 -3.97
CA LEU A 366 -0.77 -5.97 -4.15
C LEU A 366 -0.34 -6.84 -2.97
N VAL A 367 -1.27 -7.39 -2.18
CA VAL A 367 -0.98 -8.16 -0.95
C VAL A 367 -1.49 -9.60 -1.00
N GLY A 368 -2.18 -9.97 -2.07
CA GLY A 368 -2.67 -11.33 -2.30
C GLY A 368 -3.16 -11.49 -3.72
N GLN A 369 -2.96 -12.67 -4.28
CA GLN A 369 -3.47 -13.02 -5.61
C GLN A 369 -3.83 -14.51 -5.67
N SER A 370 -4.89 -14.83 -6.39
CA SER A 370 -5.24 -16.19 -6.79
C SER A 370 -5.84 -16.15 -8.20
N GLY A 371 -5.09 -16.62 -9.19
CA GLY A 371 -5.45 -16.41 -10.59
C GLY A 371 -5.65 -14.91 -10.90
N ALA A 372 -6.82 -14.56 -11.45
CA ALA A 372 -7.18 -13.17 -11.78
C ALA A 372 -7.89 -12.43 -10.62
N GLN A 373 -7.94 -13.01 -9.43
CA GLN A 373 -8.45 -12.36 -8.23
C GLN A 373 -7.31 -11.76 -7.44
N GLN A 374 -7.41 -10.48 -7.11
CA GLN A 374 -6.36 -9.72 -6.46
C GLN A 374 -6.87 -9.04 -5.19
N VAL A 375 -6.05 -9.02 -4.15
CA VAL A 375 -6.25 -8.25 -2.93
C VAL A 375 -5.19 -7.16 -2.91
N TRP A 376 -5.62 -5.92 -3.01
CA TRP A 376 -4.75 -4.76 -2.94
C TRP A 376 -4.99 -4.01 -1.64
N SER A 377 -3.96 -3.40 -1.05
CA SER A 377 -4.12 -2.57 0.13
C SER A 377 -3.15 -1.41 0.19
N ARG A 378 -3.64 -0.27 0.66
CA ARG A 378 -2.87 0.96 0.89
C ARG A 378 -2.76 1.27 2.38
N LEU A 379 -1.57 1.64 2.83
CA LEU A 379 -1.37 2.24 4.15
C LEU A 379 -1.94 3.66 4.15
N LEU A 380 -2.81 3.98 5.12
CA LEU A 380 -3.42 5.30 5.26
C LEU A 380 -2.85 6.03 6.48
N ALA A 381 -2.99 7.35 6.50
CA ALA A 381 -2.64 8.17 7.64
C ALA A 381 -3.46 7.79 8.89
N GLY A 382 -2.79 7.75 10.03
CA GLY A 382 -3.38 7.33 11.31
C GLY A 382 -3.10 5.87 11.64
N SER A 383 -3.07 5.55 12.94
CA SER A 383 -2.73 4.19 13.38
C SER A 383 -3.80 3.18 12.97
N GLY A 384 -3.35 2.04 12.46
CA GLY A 384 -4.18 0.89 12.11
C GLY A 384 -5.05 1.07 10.87
N GLN A 385 -4.91 2.18 10.14
CA GLN A 385 -5.77 2.52 9.01
C GLN A 385 -5.25 1.94 7.70
N ARG A 386 -6.14 1.27 6.96
CA ARG A 386 -5.87 0.67 5.65
C ARG A 386 -7.03 0.90 4.70
N ALA A 387 -6.75 1.13 3.43
CA ALA A 387 -7.70 0.89 2.36
C ALA A 387 -7.44 -0.49 1.75
N VAL A 388 -8.49 -1.18 1.30
CA VAL A 388 -8.39 -2.49 0.64
C VAL A 388 -9.29 -2.49 -0.59
N VAL A 389 -8.82 -3.05 -1.70
CA VAL A 389 -9.66 -3.42 -2.84
C VAL A 389 -9.56 -4.93 -3.05
N LEU A 390 -10.72 -5.59 -3.00
CA LEU A 390 -10.89 -6.96 -3.49
C LEU A 390 -11.29 -6.86 -4.95
N PHE A 391 -10.39 -7.20 -5.87
CA PHE A 391 -10.60 -7.09 -7.32
C PHE A 391 -10.77 -8.47 -7.95
N ASN A 392 -11.96 -8.72 -8.50
CA ASN A 392 -12.28 -9.97 -9.17
C ASN A 392 -12.23 -9.79 -10.69
N ASN A 393 -11.05 -9.95 -11.29
CA ASN A 393 -10.90 -9.88 -12.75
C ASN A 393 -11.23 -11.21 -13.45
N THR A 394 -12.22 -11.94 -12.95
CA THR A 394 -12.71 -13.18 -13.56
C THR A 394 -14.09 -12.96 -14.20
N ALA A 395 -14.56 -13.96 -14.94
CA ALA A 395 -15.86 -13.93 -15.63
C ALA A 395 -17.06 -14.31 -14.73
N ALA A 396 -16.84 -14.61 -13.45
CA ALA A 396 -17.89 -15.01 -12.51
C ALA A 396 -17.73 -14.33 -11.16
N ASP A 397 -18.86 -14.07 -10.49
CA ASP A 397 -18.87 -13.56 -9.13
C ASP A 397 -18.15 -14.53 -8.19
N ALA A 398 -17.44 -13.98 -7.19
CA ALA A 398 -16.68 -14.79 -6.26
C ALA A 398 -16.66 -14.19 -4.85
N ALA A 399 -16.59 -15.05 -3.84
CA ALA A 399 -16.22 -14.63 -2.50
C ALA A 399 -14.70 -14.38 -2.46
N MET A 400 -14.28 -13.28 -1.84
CA MET A 400 -12.86 -12.93 -1.69
C MET A 400 -12.56 -12.49 -0.27
N THR A 401 -11.36 -12.86 0.20
CA THR A 401 -10.94 -12.67 1.61
C THR A 401 -9.68 -11.81 1.68
N VAL A 402 -9.65 -10.89 2.64
CA VAL A 402 -8.44 -10.21 3.11
C VAL A 402 -8.16 -10.59 4.56
N THR A 403 -6.90 -10.81 4.90
CA THR A 403 -6.46 -11.14 6.26
C THR A 403 -5.72 -9.96 6.91
N TRP A 404 -5.81 -9.81 8.23
CA TRP A 404 -5.09 -8.78 9.00
C TRP A 404 -3.58 -8.90 8.86
N ASN A 405 -3.08 -10.13 8.72
CA ASN A 405 -1.66 -10.37 8.45
C ASN A 405 -1.22 -9.68 7.14
N GLN A 406 -1.96 -9.86 6.03
CA GLN A 406 -1.68 -9.17 4.76
C GLN A 406 -1.64 -7.63 4.90
N LEU A 407 -2.31 -7.08 5.91
CA LEU A 407 -2.39 -5.65 6.17
C LEU A 407 -1.34 -5.15 7.18
N GLY A 408 -0.53 -6.04 7.75
CA GLY A 408 0.39 -5.74 8.86
C GLY A 408 -0.31 -5.43 10.18
N LEU A 409 -1.57 -5.84 10.34
CA LEU A 409 -2.37 -5.62 11.54
C LEU A 409 -2.32 -6.86 12.45
N LEU A 410 -2.40 -6.63 13.76
CA LEU A 410 -2.56 -7.72 14.73
C LEU A 410 -3.90 -8.44 14.48
N PRO A 411 -3.99 -9.77 14.73
CA PRO A 411 -5.21 -10.57 14.56
C PRO A 411 -6.23 -10.27 15.67
N SER A 412 -6.61 -9.01 15.81
CA SER A 412 -7.52 -8.45 16.81
C SER A 412 -8.73 -7.83 16.13
N SER A 413 -9.69 -7.35 16.92
CA SER A 413 -10.87 -6.68 16.39
C SER A 413 -10.48 -5.45 15.56
N ALA A 414 -10.97 -5.38 14.32
CA ALA A 414 -10.81 -4.24 13.43
C ALA A 414 -12.14 -3.91 12.76
N SER A 415 -12.43 -2.61 12.62
CA SER A 415 -13.62 -2.12 11.95
C SER A 415 -13.49 -2.22 10.45
N VAL A 416 -14.55 -2.67 9.77
CA VAL A 416 -14.63 -2.77 8.31
C VAL A 416 -15.78 -1.90 7.80
N ARG A 417 -15.48 -1.06 6.81
CA ARG A 417 -16.44 -0.19 6.13
C ARG A 417 -16.35 -0.40 4.63
N ASP A 418 -17.50 -0.57 3.97
CA ASP A 418 -17.63 -0.52 2.53
C ASP A 418 -17.64 0.95 2.07
N VAL A 419 -16.66 1.30 1.24
CA VAL A 419 -16.42 2.66 0.74
C VAL A 419 -17.40 3.04 -0.37
N LEU A 420 -17.74 2.09 -1.25
CA LEU A 420 -18.65 2.36 -2.37
C LEU A 420 -20.09 2.39 -1.90
N ALA A 421 -20.47 1.50 -0.98
CA ALA A 421 -21.78 1.48 -0.36
C ALA A 421 -21.91 2.48 0.82
N GLN A 422 -20.79 3.12 1.22
CA GLN A 422 -20.70 4.05 2.35
C GLN A 422 -21.32 3.48 3.65
N LYS A 423 -21.04 2.21 3.92
CA LYS A 423 -21.71 1.43 4.95
C LYS A 423 -20.71 0.72 5.87
N ASP A 424 -20.89 0.88 7.18
CA ASP A 424 -20.14 0.09 8.15
C ASP A 424 -20.63 -1.36 8.13
N LEU A 425 -19.70 -2.30 8.00
CA LEU A 425 -19.98 -3.73 7.91
C LEU A 425 -19.82 -4.44 9.27
N GLY A 426 -19.18 -3.77 10.24
CA GLY A 426 -18.99 -4.27 11.59
C GLY A 426 -17.51 -4.46 11.95
N ASN A 427 -17.26 -5.21 13.02
CA ASN A 427 -15.91 -5.51 13.50
C ASN A 427 -15.59 -6.99 13.28
N TYR A 428 -14.39 -7.26 12.79
CA TYR A 428 -13.91 -8.60 12.49
C TYR A 428 -12.54 -8.84 13.10
N ALA A 429 -12.22 -10.10 13.43
CA ALA A 429 -10.93 -10.51 13.95
C ALA A 429 -10.23 -11.44 12.95
N GLY A 430 -8.96 -11.16 12.67
CA GLY A 430 -8.10 -11.95 11.78
C GLY A 430 -8.33 -11.75 10.27
N SER A 431 -9.57 -11.57 9.81
CA SER A 431 -9.89 -11.43 8.38
C SER A 431 -11.29 -10.86 8.12
N TYR A 432 -11.55 -10.50 6.85
CA TYR A 432 -12.87 -10.20 6.32
C TYR A 432 -13.05 -10.87 4.95
N THR A 433 -14.21 -11.51 4.74
CA THR A 433 -14.60 -12.09 3.45
C THR A 433 -15.80 -11.32 2.90
N ALA A 434 -15.63 -10.70 1.74
CA ALA A 434 -16.76 -10.22 0.96
C ALA A 434 -17.45 -11.45 0.33
N PRO A 435 -18.73 -11.70 0.61
CA PRO A 435 -19.41 -12.90 0.11
C PRO A 435 -19.58 -12.89 -1.41
N VAL A 436 -19.64 -11.70 -2.01
CA VAL A 436 -19.78 -11.50 -3.46
C VAL A 436 -18.94 -10.30 -3.87
N VAL A 437 -17.91 -10.54 -4.68
CA VAL A 437 -17.21 -9.55 -5.48
C VAL A 437 -17.61 -9.81 -6.94
N PRO A 438 -18.28 -8.85 -7.62
CA PRO A 438 -18.80 -9.07 -8.97
C PRO A 438 -17.73 -9.46 -9.99
N ALA A 439 -18.09 -10.25 -11.00
CA ALA A 439 -17.25 -10.51 -12.16
C ALA A 439 -16.77 -9.20 -12.83
N GLY A 440 -15.46 -9.06 -13.04
CA GLY A 440 -14.83 -7.83 -13.55
C GLY A 440 -14.86 -6.64 -12.58
N GLY A 441 -15.34 -6.84 -11.35
CA GLY A 441 -15.66 -5.78 -10.39
C GLY A 441 -14.80 -5.77 -9.14
N VAL A 442 -15.15 -4.86 -8.23
CA VAL A 442 -14.43 -4.63 -6.99
C VAL A 442 -15.36 -4.52 -5.79
N VAL A 443 -14.81 -4.82 -4.61
CA VAL A 443 -15.29 -4.27 -3.33
C VAL A 443 -14.16 -3.42 -2.74
N MET A 444 -14.45 -2.16 -2.41
CA MET A 444 -13.50 -1.23 -1.80
C MET A 444 -13.84 -1.04 -0.33
N LEU A 445 -12.86 -1.24 0.53
CA LEU A 445 -13.01 -1.24 1.99
C LEU A 445 -12.07 -0.24 2.64
N ARG A 446 -12.51 0.30 3.77
CA ARG A 446 -11.63 0.91 4.77
C ARG A 446 -11.62 0.03 6.01
N ILE A 447 -10.42 -0.23 6.52
CA ILE A 447 -10.18 -1.13 7.64
C ILE A 447 -9.38 -0.40 8.71
N GLY A 448 -9.89 -0.42 9.94
CA GLY A 448 -9.26 0.20 11.11
C GLY A 448 -8.98 -0.83 12.19
N GLY A 449 -7.72 -1.21 12.36
CA GLY A 449 -7.29 -2.22 13.33
C GLY A 449 -6.21 -1.72 14.28
N THR A 450 -5.42 -2.66 14.82
CA THR A 450 -4.25 -2.36 15.65
C THR A 450 -2.98 -2.69 14.88
N ASP A 451 -2.09 -1.72 14.70
CA ASP A 451 -0.80 -1.94 14.06
C ASP A 451 0.07 -2.91 14.88
N THR A 452 0.90 -3.69 14.18
CA THR A 452 2.04 -4.36 14.82
C THR A 452 3.00 -3.29 15.36
N PRO A 453 3.56 -3.42 16.58
CA PRO A 453 4.44 -2.40 17.16
C PRO A 453 5.63 -2.05 16.25
N ALA A 454 5.84 -0.75 16.04
CA ALA A 454 6.97 -0.24 15.26
C ALA A 454 8.29 -0.36 16.06
N THR A 455 9.40 -0.58 15.34
CA THR A 455 10.75 -0.55 15.94
C THR A 455 11.50 0.67 15.46
N SER A 456 12.06 1.45 16.40
CA SER A 456 12.81 2.68 16.09
C SER A 456 14.32 2.44 16.12
N TYR A 457 15.04 3.09 15.21
CA TYR A 457 16.48 2.98 15.02
C TYR A 457 17.13 4.36 15.07
N GLN A 458 18.26 4.41 15.78
CA GLN A 458 19.10 5.60 15.89
C GLN A 458 20.23 5.55 14.86
N PRO A 459 20.75 6.72 14.43
CA PRO A 459 21.91 6.77 13.56
C PRO A 459 23.08 5.95 14.10
N SER A 460 23.66 5.07 13.28
CA SER A 460 24.81 4.21 13.63
C SER A 460 26.14 4.75 13.10
N SER A 461 26.13 5.42 11.94
CA SER A 461 27.32 6.01 11.32
C SER A 461 26.99 7.29 10.56
N LEU A 462 27.92 8.25 10.54
CA LEU A 462 27.81 9.55 9.88
C LEU A 462 29.02 9.78 8.97
N THR A 463 28.80 10.26 7.74
CA THR A 463 29.88 10.63 6.80
C THR A 463 29.52 11.91 6.04
N GLY A 464 30.45 12.43 5.23
CA GLY A 464 30.20 13.60 4.37
C GLY A 464 29.96 14.91 5.12
N GLY A 465 30.52 15.06 6.33
CA GLY A 465 30.35 16.27 7.14
C GLY A 465 29.14 16.26 8.08
N ALA A 466 28.35 15.19 8.07
CA ALA A 466 27.24 15.00 9.01
C ALA A 466 27.74 14.94 10.46
N VAL A 467 27.09 15.68 11.36
CA VAL A 467 27.43 15.73 12.80
C VAL A 467 26.20 15.70 13.67
N TYR A 468 26.35 15.24 14.91
CA TYR A 468 25.27 15.30 15.89
C TYR A 468 25.10 16.70 16.47
N ALA A 469 23.85 17.10 16.66
CA ALA A 469 23.45 18.28 17.41
C ALA A 469 22.37 17.92 18.45
N SER A 470 22.32 18.68 19.55
CA SER A 470 21.28 18.51 20.57
C SER A 470 19.89 18.83 20.02
N CYS A 471 18.91 18.00 20.34
CA CYS A 471 17.52 18.20 19.97
C CYS A 471 16.62 17.56 21.03
N ALA A 472 16.07 18.37 21.93
CA ALA A 472 15.28 17.88 23.06
C ALA A 472 14.00 17.14 22.65
N SER A 473 13.43 17.49 21.49
CA SER A 473 12.25 16.88 20.89
C SER A 473 12.55 15.62 20.06
N CYS A 474 13.82 15.35 19.77
CA CYS A 474 14.24 14.22 18.95
C CYS A 474 14.40 12.94 19.78
N ALA A 475 14.16 11.80 19.14
CA ALA A 475 14.42 10.50 19.77
C ALA A 475 15.89 10.41 20.18
N GLY A 476 16.15 10.08 21.45
CA GLY A 476 17.52 10.05 21.99
C GLY A 476 18.15 11.44 22.24
N GLY A 477 17.37 12.53 22.18
CA GLY A 477 17.82 13.88 22.56
C GLY A 477 18.76 14.56 21.56
N ARG A 478 18.92 14.00 20.36
CA ARG A 478 19.87 14.47 19.34
C ARG A 478 19.33 14.25 17.93
N LYS A 479 19.88 15.02 16.98
CA LYS A 479 19.66 14.90 15.54
C LYS A 479 20.98 14.96 14.80
N VAL A 480 20.98 14.54 13.54
CA VAL A 480 22.06 14.71 12.59
C VAL A 480 21.80 15.98 11.79
N THR A 481 22.72 16.94 11.87
CA THR A 481 22.72 18.19 11.08
C THR A 481 23.82 18.13 10.01
N SER A 482 23.77 19.07 9.06
CA SER A 482 24.75 19.16 7.96
C SER A 482 24.82 17.85 7.19
N LEU A 483 23.65 17.30 6.87
CA LEU A 483 23.52 15.96 6.31
C LEU A 483 24.41 15.82 5.07
N GLY A 484 25.47 15.01 5.20
CA GLY A 484 26.19 14.41 4.08
C GLY A 484 25.61 13.02 3.81
N SER A 485 25.84 12.11 4.76
CA SER A 485 25.17 10.81 4.82
C SER A 485 25.04 10.32 6.26
N VAL A 486 23.90 9.70 6.56
CA VAL A 486 23.61 9.01 7.82
C VAL A 486 23.16 7.58 7.52
N VAL A 487 23.73 6.63 8.26
CA VAL A 487 23.44 5.20 8.14
C VAL A 487 22.73 4.72 9.40
N PHE A 488 21.74 3.85 9.21
CA PHE A 488 21.04 3.08 10.22
C PHE A 488 21.30 1.59 9.94
N SER A 489 22.01 0.93 10.85
CA SER A 489 22.38 -0.49 10.71
C SER A 489 21.51 -1.38 11.59
N GLY A 490 21.31 -2.63 11.16
CA GLY A 490 20.54 -3.61 11.93
C GLY A 490 19.04 -3.32 11.92
N VAL A 491 18.56 -2.67 10.85
CA VAL A 491 17.14 -2.38 10.64
C VAL A 491 16.45 -3.70 10.29
N ALA A 492 15.67 -4.21 11.23
CA ALA A 492 15.04 -5.52 11.11
C ALA A 492 13.74 -5.42 10.31
N SER A 493 13.55 -6.33 9.36
CA SER A 493 12.28 -6.56 8.69
C SER A 493 11.91 -8.03 8.74
N ALA A 494 10.64 -8.33 9.04
CA ALA A 494 10.14 -9.71 8.99
C ALA A 494 9.97 -10.20 7.54
N ASN A 495 9.70 -9.28 6.61
CA ASN A 495 9.40 -9.57 5.21
C ASN A 495 10.29 -8.75 4.29
N ALA A 496 10.36 -9.17 3.02
CA ALA A 496 10.86 -8.30 1.96
C ALA A 496 9.86 -7.18 1.69
N GLY A 497 10.37 -5.97 1.45
CA GLY A 497 9.59 -4.75 1.42
C GLY A 497 9.12 -4.29 2.81
N GLY A 498 8.86 -3.00 2.96
CA GLY A 498 8.26 -2.47 4.18
C GLY A 498 8.25 -0.96 4.21
N PHE A 499 7.52 -0.38 5.16
CA PHE A 499 7.43 1.07 5.30
C PHE A 499 8.46 1.56 6.32
N VAL A 500 9.21 2.58 5.93
CA VAL A 500 10.14 3.30 6.80
C VAL A 500 9.57 4.68 7.05
N GLN A 501 9.32 4.98 8.33
CA GLN A 501 8.98 6.32 8.79
C GLN A 501 10.25 7.03 9.23
N ILE A 502 10.49 8.23 8.71
CA ILE A 502 11.69 9.02 8.95
C ILE A 502 11.31 10.22 9.79
N ALA A 503 11.90 10.33 10.98
CA ALA A 503 11.76 11.49 11.85
C ALA A 503 12.83 12.52 11.52
N TYR A 504 12.41 13.76 11.27
CA TYR A 504 13.28 14.82 10.77
C TYR A 504 12.90 16.18 11.33
N VAL A 505 13.82 17.14 11.17
CA VAL A 505 13.57 18.55 11.43
C VAL A 505 13.85 19.36 10.16
N ASN A 506 12.85 20.13 9.74
CA ASN A 506 12.97 21.18 8.74
C ASN A 506 12.29 22.44 9.30
N SER A 507 13.07 23.34 9.89
CA SER A 507 12.56 24.58 10.48
C SER A 507 12.42 25.74 9.49
N GLY A 508 12.71 25.50 8.21
CA GLY A 508 12.53 26.47 7.14
C GLY A 508 11.07 26.57 6.68
N THR A 509 10.83 27.37 5.64
CA THR A 509 9.53 27.50 4.97
C THR A 509 9.45 26.70 3.67
N GLN A 510 10.59 26.19 3.18
CA GLN A 510 10.69 25.44 1.94
C GLN A 510 10.81 23.95 2.24
N THR A 511 10.26 23.13 1.35
CA THR A 511 10.48 21.68 1.35
C THR A 511 11.94 21.38 1.01
N LEU A 512 12.61 20.58 1.85
CA LEU A 512 13.97 20.11 1.61
C LEU A 512 13.94 18.70 1.01
N LYS A 513 15.08 18.22 0.50
CA LYS A 513 15.18 16.89 -0.13
C LYS A 513 16.35 16.10 0.45
N ALA A 514 16.20 14.78 0.50
CA ALA A 514 17.29 13.84 0.77
C ALA A 514 17.04 12.52 0.03
N LYS A 515 18.10 11.78 -0.26
CA LYS A 515 18.01 10.45 -0.88
C LYS A 515 17.88 9.37 0.18
N LEU A 516 17.03 8.38 -0.06
CA LEU A 516 16.88 7.15 0.71
C LEU A 516 17.42 5.98 -0.10
N SER A 517 18.31 5.17 0.47
CA SER A 517 18.71 3.88 -0.10
C SER A 517 18.72 2.78 0.95
N VAL A 518 18.50 1.55 0.50
CA VAL A 518 18.50 0.35 1.34
C VAL A 518 19.56 -0.61 0.82
N ASN A 519 20.41 -1.12 1.71
CA ASN A 519 21.46 -2.11 1.42
C ASN A 519 22.40 -1.72 0.26
N GLY A 520 22.61 -0.42 0.04
CA GLY A 520 23.41 0.10 -1.06
C GLY A 520 22.74 0.00 -2.45
N GLY A 521 21.45 -0.33 -2.50
CA GLY A 521 20.64 -0.34 -3.72
C GLY A 521 20.35 1.06 -4.26
N LEU A 522 19.53 1.11 -5.31
CA LEU A 522 19.14 2.36 -5.96
C LEU A 522 18.47 3.31 -4.95
N ALA A 523 18.85 4.58 -5.03
CA ALA A 523 18.35 5.60 -4.10
C ALA A 523 17.19 6.37 -4.71
N THR A 524 16.14 6.60 -3.93
CA THR A 524 15.00 7.46 -4.29
C THR A 524 15.09 8.81 -3.57
N THR A 525 14.61 9.89 -4.18
CA THR A 525 14.60 11.23 -3.56
C THR A 525 13.30 11.46 -2.81
N LEU A 526 13.40 11.71 -1.52
CA LEU A 526 12.29 12.06 -0.64
C LEU A 526 12.16 13.58 -0.48
N ALA A 527 10.92 14.05 -0.32
CA ALA A 527 10.61 15.42 0.08
C ALA A 527 10.38 15.50 1.59
N PHE A 528 10.89 16.55 2.22
CA PHE A 528 10.78 16.83 3.64
C PHE A 528 10.15 18.22 3.84
N PRO A 529 8.81 18.32 3.88
CA PRO A 529 8.11 19.58 4.10
C PRO A 529 8.52 20.25 5.42
N PRO A 530 8.21 21.53 5.65
CA PRO A 530 8.44 22.15 6.96
C PRO A 530 7.83 21.35 8.11
N SER A 531 8.64 20.99 9.11
CA SER A 531 8.19 20.23 10.28
C SER A 531 7.65 21.12 11.41
N GLY A 532 7.60 22.43 11.18
CA GLY A 532 7.20 23.45 12.15
C GLY A 532 8.37 24.28 12.68
N SER A 533 8.06 25.22 13.57
CA SER A 533 9.07 26.13 14.15
C SER A 533 9.88 25.49 15.28
N ASN A 534 11.03 26.09 15.61
CA ASN A 534 11.81 25.82 16.83
C ASN A 534 12.23 24.36 17.06
N GLY A 535 12.63 23.63 16.01
CA GLY A 535 13.11 22.24 16.17
C GLY A 535 12.00 21.22 16.41
N SER A 536 10.76 21.55 16.03
CA SER A 536 9.66 20.58 15.96
C SER A 536 10.03 19.41 15.05
N VAL A 537 9.84 18.20 15.56
CA VAL A 537 10.11 16.96 14.81
C VAL A 537 8.84 16.53 14.12
N GLY A 538 8.94 16.29 12.81
CA GLY A 538 7.88 15.68 12.02
C GLY A 538 8.32 14.33 11.46
N THR A 539 7.38 13.57 10.92
CA THR A 539 7.68 12.35 10.19
C THR A 539 7.18 12.38 8.75
N VAL A 540 7.91 11.70 7.86
CA VAL A 540 7.44 11.27 6.54
C VAL A 540 7.58 9.76 6.42
N THR A 541 6.77 9.13 5.58
CA THR A 541 6.76 7.67 5.39
C THR A 541 7.03 7.36 3.93
N ALA A 542 7.85 6.35 3.67
CA ALA A 542 8.10 5.81 2.34
C ALA A 542 8.09 4.28 2.38
N TYR A 543 7.68 3.65 1.28
CA TYR A 543 7.94 2.23 1.08
C TYR A 543 9.41 2.05 0.71
N ALA A 544 10.05 1.06 1.32
CA ALA A 544 11.47 0.78 1.18
C ALA A 544 11.65 -0.69 0.82
N LEU A 545 12.59 -0.96 -0.09
CA LEU A 545 12.95 -2.32 -0.53
C LEU A 545 13.82 -3.03 0.52
N LEU A 546 13.29 -3.17 1.74
CA LEU A 546 13.90 -3.97 2.80
C LEU A 546 13.97 -5.43 2.38
N GLN A 547 14.97 -6.14 2.87
CA GLN A 547 15.07 -7.59 2.81
C GLN A 547 14.61 -8.19 4.14
N ALA A 548 14.11 -9.42 4.13
CA ALA A 548 13.87 -10.15 5.36
C ALA A 548 15.17 -10.28 6.17
N GLY A 549 15.09 -10.08 7.48
CA GLY A 549 16.26 -10.02 8.36
C GLY A 549 16.80 -8.60 8.53
N GLN A 550 18.12 -8.46 8.53
CA GLN A 550 18.81 -7.21 8.89
C GLN A 550 19.18 -6.38 7.67
N ASN A 551 18.86 -5.10 7.73
CA ASN A 551 19.09 -4.13 6.66
C ASN A 551 19.97 -2.98 7.12
N THR A 552 20.53 -2.31 6.13
CA THR A 552 21.15 -0.99 6.26
C THR A 552 20.31 0.02 5.50
N VAL A 553 19.83 1.05 6.20
CA VAL A 553 19.11 2.17 5.59
C VAL A 553 20.01 3.40 5.62
N THR A 554 20.14 4.08 4.49
CA THR A 554 20.98 5.27 4.36
C THR A 554 20.14 6.46 3.91
N LEU A 555 20.30 7.59 4.59
CA LEU A 555 19.79 8.88 4.13
C LEU A 555 20.98 9.78 3.79
N SER A 556 20.99 10.37 2.61
CA SER A 556 22.07 11.24 2.14
C SER A 556 21.57 12.51 1.48
N ASN A 557 22.42 13.53 1.43
CA ASN A 557 22.09 14.73 0.68
C ASN A 557 21.89 14.41 -0.81
N VAL A 558 20.94 15.09 -1.46
CA VAL A 558 20.74 14.98 -2.92
C VAL A 558 21.94 15.56 -3.65
N ASP A 559 22.38 16.74 -3.22
CA ASP A 559 23.55 17.46 -3.71
C ASP A 559 24.17 18.25 -2.56
N SER A 560 25.49 18.10 -2.37
CA SER A 560 26.32 18.84 -1.42
C SER A 560 26.16 20.37 -1.47
N THR A 561 25.67 20.95 -2.57
CA THR A 561 25.43 22.40 -2.68
C THR A 561 24.05 22.84 -2.18
N THR A 562 23.15 21.89 -1.92
CA THR A 562 21.76 22.16 -1.52
C THR A 562 21.54 21.87 -0.04
N ALA A 563 20.61 22.62 0.56
CA ALA A 563 20.18 22.40 1.94
C ALA A 563 19.41 21.08 2.07
N ALA A 564 19.70 20.34 3.14
CA ALA A 564 19.11 19.04 3.44
C ALA A 564 18.43 19.08 4.84
N PRO A 565 17.42 18.23 5.10
CA PRO A 565 16.79 18.15 6.40
C PRO A 565 17.75 17.61 7.46
N ASP A 566 17.52 17.98 8.72
CA ASP A 566 18.17 17.30 9.83
C ASP A 566 17.44 15.98 10.14
N ILE A 567 18.18 14.90 10.38
CA ILE A 567 17.61 13.56 10.59
C ILE A 567 17.70 13.16 12.07
N SER A 568 16.57 12.77 12.68
CA SER A 568 16.52 12.30 14.06
C SER A 568 16.70 10.78 14.13
N SER A 569 15.78 10.04 13.54
CA SER A 569 15.67 8.59 13.65
C SER A 569 14.82 8.02 12.51
N ILE A 570 14.83 6.70 12.35
CA ILE A 570 13.86 6.01 11.50
C ILE A 570 13.08 4.98 12.33
N ALA A 571 11.92 4.56 11.84
CA ALA A 571 11.18 3.42 12.37
C ALA A 571 10.66 2.55 11.24
N THR A 572 10.68 1.23 11.42
CA THR A 572 9.93 0.31 10.56
C THR A 572 8.49 0.28 11.06
N VAL A 573 7.56 0.73 10.21
CA VAL A 573 6.14 0.84 10.57
C VAL A 573 5.34 -0.28 9.93
N ALA A 574 4.36 -0.80 10.67
CA ALA A 574 3.48 -1.82 10.16
C ALA A 574 2.63 -1.28 9.01
N GLY A 575 2.50 -2.07 7.95
CA GLY A 575 1.72 -1.72 6.78
C GLY A 575 1.37 -2.96 5.97
N PRO A 576 0.62 -2.79 4.86
CA PRO A 576 0.36 -3.86 3.94
C PRO A 576 1.65 -4.56 3.51
N MET A 577 1.62 -5.88 3.44
CA MET A 577 2.77 -6.68 3.04
C MET A 577 2.67 -6.96 1.56
N ALA A 578 3.58 -6.37 0.78
CA ALA A 578 3.62 -6.61 -0.66
C ALA A 578 3.71 -8.12 -0.93
N LEU A 579 2.87 -8.58 -1.85
CA LEU A 579 2.93 -9.92 -2.40
C LEU A 579 4.33 -10.08 -2.99
N GLN A 580 5.10 -11.00 -2.41
CA GLN A 580 6.39 -11.36 -2.95
C GLN A 580 6.17 -12.25 -4.18
N PRO A 581 7.10 -12.22 -5.16
CA PRO A 581 7.18 -13.28 -6.16
C PRO A 581 7.05 -14.62 -5.45
N PHE A 582 6.31 -15.54 -6.06
CA PHE A 582 6.09 -16.79 -5.37
C PHE A 582 7.43 -17.51 -5.27
N HIS A 583 7.70 -17.98 -4.06
CA HIS A 583 8.87 -18.77 -3.76
C HIS A 583 8.37 -20.12 -3.32
N ALA A 584 8.62 -21.14 -4.13
CA ALA A 584 8.23 -22.47 -3.77
C ALA A 584 8.95 -22.90 -2.48
N THR A 585 8.19 -23.48 -1.55
CA THR A 585 8.79 -24.24 -0.45
C THR A 585 9.27 -25.60 -0.96
N TYR A 586 8.59 -26.12 -1.99
CA TYR A 586 8.95 -27.32 -2.72
C TYR A 586 8.98 -26.98 -4.21
N GLU A 587 10.18 -26.81 -4.76
CA GLU A 587 10.43 -26.55 -6.18
C GLU A 587 9.95 -27.74 -7.02
N ALA A 588 9.34 -27.50 -8.19
CA ALA A 588 8.83 -28.56 -9.06
C ALA A 588 9.97 -29.39 -9.68
N GLU A 589 11.07 -28.72 -10.03
CA GLU A 589 12.29 -29.29 -10.59
C GLU A 589 13.21 -29.93 -9.56
N ALA A 590 12.82 -29.94 -8.29
CA ALA A 590 13.60 -30.56 -7.22
C ALA A 590 13.88 -32.04 -7.55
N ALA A 591 15.13 -32.47 -7.36
CA ALA A 591 15.59 -33.81 -7.76
C ALA A 591 14.87 -34.97 -7.04
N ASN A 592 14.20 -34.71 -5.92
CA ASN A 592 13.38 -35.68 -5.19
C ASN A 592 11.97 -35.84 -5.76
N ASN A 593 11.51 -34.96 -6.66
CA ASN A 593 10.21 -35.08 -7.31
C ASN A 593 10.25 -36.09 -8.45
N THR A 594 9.08 -36.65 -8.78
CA THR A 594 8.96 -37.63 -9.87
C THR A 594 8.34 -36.96 -11.10
N LEU A 595 9.09 -36.89 -12.19
CA LEU A 595 8.59 -36.51 -13.51
C LEU A 595 8.34 -37.76 -14.35
N SER A 596 7.20 -37.86 -15.00
CA SER A 596 6.90 -39.00 -15.87
C SER A 596 6.12 -38.60 -17.12
N GLY A 597 6.03 -39.51 -18.09
CA GLY A 597 5.14 -39.38 -19.25
C GLY A 597 5.42 -38.20 -20.18
N GLY A 598 6.64 -37.64 -20.15
CA GLY A 598 7.05 -36.52 -21.00
C GLY A 598 7.17 -35.19 -20.27
N ALA A 599 6.78 -35.10 -19.00
CA ALA A 599 7.03 -33.91 -18.18
C ALA A 599 8.55 -33.69 -18.04
N VAL A 600 9.00 -32.45 -18.24
CA VAL A 600 10.43 -32.09 -18.24
C VAL A 600 10.66 -30.73 -17.60
N VAL A 601 11.85 -30.57 -17.04
CA VAL A 601 12.31 -29.29 -16.50
C VAL A 601 12.58 -28.31 -17.64
N ALA A 602 12.06 -27.10 -17.54
CA ALA A 602 12.34 -25.99 -18.44
C ALA A 602 12.94 -24.79 -17.68
N ASN A 603 13.36 -23.78 -18.43
CA ASN A 603 13.93 -22.56 -17.87
C ASN A 603 12.84 -21.51 -17.77
N CYS A 604 12.67 -20.94 -16.59
CA CYS A 604 11.76 -19.84 -16.34
C CYS A 604 12.48 -18.83 -15.44
N GLN A 605 12.99 -17.74 -16.02
CA GLN A 605 13.83 -16.80 -15.26
C GLN A 605 13.12 -16.09 -14.11
N GLN A 606 11.78 -15.99 -14.16
CA GLN A 606 10.98 -15.36 -13.12
C GLN A 606 10.43 -16.36 -12.09
N CYS A 607 10.56 -17.66 -12.34
CA CYS A 607 10.15 -18.72 -11.42
C CYS A 607 11.16 -18.89 -10.28
N SER A 608 10.73 -19.43 -9.14
CA SER A 608 11.66 -19.82 -8.08
C SER A 608 12.66 -20.85 -8.61
N GLY A 609 13.92 -20.75 -8.14
CA GLY A 609 15.01 -21.57 -8.70
C GLY A 609 15.39 -21.27 -10.17
N GLY A 610 14.68 -20.38 -10.87
CA GLY A 610 14.89 -20.03 -12.27
C GLY A 610 14.41 -21.11 -13.26
N LYS A 611 13.57 -22.05 -12.81
CA LYS A 611 13.14 -23.23 -13.55
C LYS A 611 11.68 -23.55 -13.24
N ASP A 612 11.10 -24.37 -14.09
CA ASP A 612 9.75 -24.89 -13.96
C ASP A 612 9.69 -26.32 -14.54
N VAL A 613 8.54 -26.97 -14.41
CA VAL A 613 8.26 -28.26 -15.04
C VAL A 613 7.11 -28.10 -16.02
N GLY A 614 7.44 -28.23 -17.29
CA GLY A 614 6.48 -28.20 -18.38
C GLY A 614 6.13 -29.58 -18.94
N TYR A 615 5.31 -29.59 -20.00
CA TYR A 615 4.81 -30.82 -20.65
C TYR A 615 4.03 -31.74 -19.70
N ILE A 616 3.37 -31.16 -18.70
CA ILE A 616 2.43 -31.87 -17.82
C ILE A 616 1.09 -32.02 -18.56
N GLY A 617 0.50 -33.20 -18.51
CA GLY A 617 -0.71 -33.54 -19.27
C GLY A 617 -0.44 -34.41 -20.50
N ASN A 618 -1.50 -34.91 -21.14
CA ASN A 618 -1.43 -35.89 -22.24
C ASN A 618 -0.54 -37.12 -21.93
N GLY A 619 -0.55 -37.57 -20.68
CA GLY A 619 0.29 -38.66 -20.17
C GLY A 619 1.44 -38.19 -19.29
N GLY A 620 1.87 -36.93 -19.39
CA GLY A 620 2.88 -36.32 -18.53
C GLY A 620 2.38 -36.02 -17.13
N THR A 621 3.18 -36.30 -16.10
CA THR A 621 2.84 -36.01 -14.70
C THR A 621 4.02 -35.49 -13.90
N LEU A 622 3.71 -34.65 -12.91
CA LEU A 622 4.62 -34.17 -11.87
C LEU A 622 4.11 -34.67 -10.51
N VAL A 623 4.99 -35.28 -9.72
CA VAL A 623 4.70 -35.66 -8.33
C VAL A 623 5.67 -34.97 -7.40
N PHE A 624 5.16 -34.08 -6.55
CA PHE A 624 5.90 -33.54 -5.41
C PHE A 624 6.02 -34.62 -4.34
N ASN A 625 7.25 -34.94 -3.94
CA ASN A 625 7.52 -35.95 -2.92
C ASN A 625 8.03 -35.31 -1.64
N GLY A 626 7.60 -35.82 -0.48
CA GLY A 626 8.12 -35.37 0.81
C GLY A 626 7.55 -34.03 1.26
N VAL A 627 6.32 -33.71 0.85
CA VAL A 627 5.62 -32.50 1.29
C VAL A 627 5.25 -32.65 2.75
N ALA A 628 5.91 -31.90 3.63
CA ALA A 628 5.86 -32.09 5.07
C ALA A 628 4.74 -31.28 5.71
N ALA A 629 3.80 -31.93 6.38
CA ALA A 629 2.73 -31.26 7.12
C ALA A 629 2.87 -31.53 8.64
N PRO A 630 2.72 -30.50 9.49
CA PRO A 630 2.88 -30.66 10.95
C PRO A 630 1.77 -31.47 11.62
N ALA A 631 0.59 -31.54 11.00
CA ALA A 631 -0.56 -32.29 11.50
C ALA A 631 -1.43 -32.78 10.33
N THR A 632 -2.24 -33.82 10.57
CA THR A 632 -3.23 -34.27 9.60
C THR A 632 -4.39 -33.29 9.56
N ALA A 633 -4.58 -32.59 8.43
CA ALA A 633 -5.64 -31.61 8.26
C ALA A 633 -5.86 -31.24 6.80
N ASN A 634 -6.86 -30.41 6.53
CA ASN A 634 -7.02 -29.77 5.22
C ASN A 634 -6.06 -28.57 5.12
N TYR A 635 -5.20 -28.56 4.12
CA TYR A 635 -4.27 -27.47 3.85
C TYR A 635 -4.65 -26.76 2.55
N THR A 636 -4.42 -25.45 2.51
CA THR A 636 -4.42 -24.71 1.25
C THR A 636 -3.01 -24.71 0.69
N VAL A 637 -2.83 -25.39 -0.44
CA VAL A 637 -1.57 -25.41 -1.18
C VAL A 637 -1.63 -24.35 -2.27
N THR A 638 -0.67 -23.44 -2.27
CA THR A 638 -0.46 -22.48 -3.35
C THR A 638 0.47 -23.11 -4.36
N ILE A 639 0.07 -23.11 -5.63
CA ILE A 639 0.84 -23.63 -6.76
C ILE A 639 1.30 -22.44 -7.59
N GLY A 640 2.61 -22.24 -7.70
CA GLY A 640 3.24 -21.32 -8.66
C GLY A 640 3.26 -21.96 -10.04
N TYR A 641 2.89 -21.18 -11.06
CA TYR A 641 2.74 -21.69 -12.42
C TYR A 641 2.94 -20.61 -13.47
N VAL A 642 3.18 -21.05 -14.71
CA VAL A 642 3.30 -20.21 -15.90
C VAL A 642 2.30 -20.70 -16.95
N ASN A 643 1.49 -19.79 -17.49
CA ASN A 643 0.55 -20.08 -18.57
C ASN A 643 0.57 -18.95 -19.61
N GLY A 644 1.40 -19.12 -20.64
CA GLY A 644 1.52 -18.14 -21.71
C GLY A 644 0.42 -18.20 -22.77
N ASP A 645 -0.59 -19.06 -22.64
CA ASP A 645 -1.73 -19.07 -23.56
C ASP A 645 -2.67 -17.90 -23.27
N GLY A 646 -3.44 -17.45 -24.27
CA GLY A 646 -4.44 -16.37 -24.10
C GLY A 646 -5.68 -16.76 -23.29
N GLY A 647 -5.80 -18.02 -22.84
CA GLY A 647 -6.93 -18.54 -22.07
C GLY A 647 -6.47 -19.47 -20.93
N PRO A 648 -7.37 -19.83 -20.01
CA PRO A 648 -7.01 -20.69 -18.88
C PRO A 648 -6.67 -22.11 -19.33
N ARG A 649 -5.66 -22.71 -18.71
CA ARG A 649 -5.43 -24.16 -18.72
C ARG A 649 -6.08 -24.83 -17.51
N SER A 650 -6.10 -26.15 -17.48
CA SER A 650 -6.57 -26.92 -16.32
C SER A 650 -5.59 -28.02 -15.95
N ALA A 651 -5.54 -28.40 -14.68
CA ALA A 651 -4.86 -29.62 -14.25
C ALA A 651 -5.67 -30.32 -13.15
N GLN A 652 -5.49 -31.62 -13.03
CA GLN A 652 -5.94 -32.45 -11.94
C GLN A 652 -4.86 -32.51 -10.87
N VAL A 653 -5.21 -32.13 -9.64
CA VAL A 653 -4.34 -32.16 -8.47
C VAL A 653 -4.84 -33.21 -7.48
N SER A 654 -4.01 -34.19 -7.14
CA SER A 654 -4.33 -35.27 -6.20
C SER A 654 -3.38 -35.26 -5.00
N PHE A 655 -3.94 -35.33 -3.80
CA PHE A 655 -3.22 -35.39 -2.53
C PHE A 655 -3.16 -36.83 -2.03
N ASN A 656 -1.97 -37.38 -1.82
CA ASN A 656 -1.78 -38.74 -1.30
C ASN A 656 -2.56 -39.82 -2.08
N GLY A 657 -2.74 -39.64 -3.40
CA GLY A 657 -3.50 -40.57 -4.24
C GLY A 657 -5.03 -40.50 -4.09
N ALA A 658 -5.56 -39.51 -3.38
CA ALA A 658 -7.00 -39.25 -3.31
C ALA A 658 -7.58 -38.85 -4.67
N ALA A 659 -8.91 -38.82 -4.78
CA ALA A 659 -9.59 -38.35 -5.98
C ALA A 659 -9.09 -36.94 -6.36
N PRO A 660 -8.67 -36.71 -7.62
CA PRO A 660 -8.10 -35.44 -8.01
C PRO A 660 -9.15 -34.32 -8.06
N VAL A 661 -8.73 -33.11 -7.69
CA VAL A 661 -9.49 -31.88 -7.88
C VAL A 661 -9.03 -31.23 -9.19
N THR A 662 -9.98 -30.85 -10.05
CA THR A 662 -9.66 -30.06 -11.25
C THR A 662 -9.48 -28.60 -10.87
N VAL A 663 -8.30 -28.07 -11.11
CA VAL A 663 -7.91 -26.69 -10.87
C VAL A 663 -7.78 -25.97 -12.21
N SER A 664 -8.33 -24.77 -12.30
CA SER A 664 -8.16 -23.89 -13.46
C SER A 664 -7.00 -22.93 -13.21
N PHE A 665 -6.16 -22.75 -14.22
CA PHE A 665 -4.94 -21.95 -14.20
C PHE A 665 -5.08 -20.85 -15.27
N PRO A 666 -5.50 -19.63 -14.88
CA PRO A 666 -5.64 -18.50 -15.79
C PRO A 666 -4.37 -18.19 -16.59
N SER A 667 -4.52 -17.49 -17.72
CA SER A 667 -3.36 -16.93 -18.43
C SER A 667 -2.53 -16.06 -17.49
N THR A 668 -1.22 -16.19 -17.54
CA THR A 668 -0.28 -15.30 -16.84
C THR A 668 0.26 -14.20 -17.75
N GLY A 669 -0.21 -14.11 -18.99
CA GLY A 669 0.22 -13.12 -19.97
C GLY A 669 1.51 -13.48 -20.74
N GLY A 670 2.18 -14.57 -20.37
CA GLY A 670 3.36 -15.07 -21.09
C GLY A 670 4.01 -16.29 -20.41
N TRP A 671 4.82 -17.04 -21.16
CA TRP A 671 5.56 -18.24 -20.67
C TRP A 671 6.75 -17.92 -19.76
N SER A 672 6.92 -16.64 -19.39
CA SER A 672 7.91 -16.18 -18.44
C SER A 672 7.30 -15.38 -17.30
N SER A 673 5.97 -15.30 -17.23
CA SER A 673 5.24 -14.51 -16.25
C SER A 673 4.57 -15.45 -15.25
N GLU A 674 4.94 -15.33 -13.99
CA GLU A 674 4.46 -16.24 -12.95
C GLU A 674 3.06 -15.86 -12.47
N GLY A 675 2.27 -16.87 -12.12
CA GLY A 675 1.00 -16.73 -11.44
C GLY A 675 0.88 -17.77 -10.34
N THR A 676 -0.09 -17.58 -9.44
CA THR A 676 -0.40 -18.56 -8.41
C THR A 676 -1.87 -18.94 -8.42
N VAL A 677 -2.16 -20.21 -8.12
CA VAL A 677 -3.51 -20.67 -7.79
C VAL A 677 -3.48 -21.41 -6.46
N GLN A 678 -4.61 -21.49 -5.79
CA GLN A 678 -4.74 -22.22 -4.54
C GLN A 678 -5.64 -23.43 -4.72
N VAL A 679 -5.26 -24.55 -4.11
CA VAL A 679 -6.06 -25.77 -4.06
C VAL A 679 -6.02 -26.34 -2.65
N ALA A 680 -7.19 -26.69 -2.12
CA ALA A 680 -7.30 -27.29 -0.81
C ALA A 680 -7.28 -28.82 -0.91
N GLY A 681 -6.60 -29.47 0.03
CA GLY A 681 -6.58 -30.93 0.14
C GLY A 681 -6.07 -31.41 1.49
N VAL A 682 -6.39 -32.66 1.83
CA VAL A 682 -5.99 -33.26 3.10
C VAL A 682 -4.55 -33.75 3.02
N LEU A 683 -3.68 -33.16 3.83
CA LEU A 683 -2.33 -33.66 4.10
C LEU A 683 -2.35 -34.40 5.44
N GLN A 684 -1.61 -35.49 5.53
CA GLN A 684 -1.35 -36.26 6.73
C GLN A 684 -0.14 -35.66 7.47
N SER A 685 -0.12 -35.78 8.79
CA SER A 685 1.07 -35.45 9.59
C SER A 685 2.30 -36.20 9.05
N GLY A 686 3.39 -35.48 8.83
CA GLY A 686 4.61 -36.02 8.22
C GLY A 686 4.63 -35.81 6.70
N ASN A 687 5.18 -36.78 5.96
CA ASN A 687 5.44 -36.65 4.53
C ASN A 687 4.24 -37.04 3.67
N ASN A 688 3.98 -36.23 2.65
CA ASN A 688 2.86 -36.39 1.72
C ASN A 688 3.34 -36.37 0.27
N THR A 689 2.44 -36.75 -0.64
CA THR A 689 2.61 -36.57 -2.09
C THR A 689 1.52 -35.68 -2.67
N LEU A 690 1.91 -34.87 -3.66
CA LEU A 690 0.98 -34.08 -4.47
C LEU A 690 1.25 -34.37 -5.95
N THR A 691 0.27 -34.94 -6.64
CA THR A 691 0.37 -35.29 -8.06
C THR A 691 -0.39 -34.28 -8.90
N ILE A 692 0.28 -33.69 -9.89
CA ILE A 692 -0.31 -32.81 -10.90
C ILE A 692 -0.27 -33.53 -12.25
N SER A 693 -1.41 -33.58 -12.92
CA SER A 693 -1.59 -34.25 -14.21
C SER A 693 -2.71 -33.61 -15.00
N ASN A 694 -2.84 -33.93 -16.28
CA ASN A 694 -4.07 -33.64 -17.03
C ASN A 694 -4.32 -34.74 -18.07
N PRO A 695 -5.37 -35.57 -17.91
CA PRO A 695 -5.60 -36.71 -18.80
C PRO A 695 -6.13 -36.33 -20.19
N SER A 696 -6.71 -35.13 -20.34
CA SER A 696 -7.44 -34.71 -21.55
C SER A 696 -6.87 -33.46 -22.23
N GLY A 697 -5.72 -32.96 -21.77
CA GLY A 697 -5.07 -31.79 -22.35
C GLY A 697 -3.74 -31.46 -21.67
N TRP A 698 -3.17 -30.33 -22.04
CA TRP A 698 -1.95 -29.80 -21.41
C TRP A 698 -2.31 -28.98 -20.16
N ALA A 699 -1.59 -29.23 -19.08
CA ALA A 699 -1.56 -28.37 -17.90
C ALA A 699 -0.65 -27.15 -18.16
N PRO A 700 -0.67 -26.10 -17.32
CA PRO A 700 0.39 -25.10 -17.33
C PRO A 700 1.74 -25.70 -16.90
N ASP A 701 2.79 -24.92 -17.09
CA ASP A 701 4.10 -25.24 -16.54
C ASP A 701 4.08 -24.88 -15.04
N ILE A 702 4.63 -25.75 -14.19
CA ILE A 702 4.55 -25.61 -12.73
C ILE A 702 5.92 -25.22 -12.20
N ASP A 703 5.98 -24.09 -11.51
CA ASP A 703 7.19 -23.61 -10.81
C ASP A 703 7.41 -24.41 -9.53
N GLY A 704 6.40 -24.46 -8.66
CA GLY A 704 6.49 -25.22 -7.43
C GLY A 704 5.25 -25.08 -6.55
N ILE A 705 5.36 -25.54 -5.31
CA ILE A 705 4.29 -25.39 -4.30
C ILE A 705 4.79 -24.74 -3.01
N ALA A 706 3.93 -23.92 -2.42
CA ALA A 706 4.09 -23.38 -1.09
C ALA A 706 2.83 -23.67 -0.28
N MET A 707 3.02 -24.06 0.98
CA MET A 707 1.90 -24.29 1.89
C MET A 707 1.79 -23.10 2.82
N THR A 708 0.64 -22.44 2.83
CA THR A 708 0.31 -21.60 3.97
C THR A 708 -0.39 -22.51 4.96
N ALA A 709 0.09 -22.57 6.20
CA ALA A 709 -0.69 -23.18 7.26
C ALA A 709 -2.01 -22.42 7.31
N GLN A 710 -3.10 -23.07 6.92
CA GLN A 710 -4.41 -22.60 7.32
C GLN A 710 -4.33 -22.57 8.84
N SER A 711 -4.70 -21.45 9.47
CA SER A 711 -4.91 -21.40 10.92
C SER A 711 -6.09 -22.32 11.21
N LEU A 712 -5.81 -23.62 11.23
CA LEU A 712 -6.65 -24.64 11.79
C LEU A 712 -6.63 -24.31 13.27
N HIS A 713 -7.64 -23.58 13.70
CA HIS A 713 -8.09 -23.65 15.07
C HIS A 713 -8.21 -25.14 15.39
N ALA A 714 -7.32 -25.65 16.23
CA ALA A 714 -7.42 -27.01 16.70
C ALA A 714 -8.71 -27.06 17.52
N LYS A 715 -9.74 -27.69 16.95
CA LYS A 715 -11.03 -27.82 17.63
C LYS A 715 -10.93 -28.93 18.67
N TYR A 716 -11.27 -28.62 19.92
CA TYR A 716 -11.34 -29.58 21.02
C TYR A 716 -12.77 -29.64 21.53
N GLU A 717 -13.41 -30.81 21.37
CA GLU A 717 -14.77 -31.04 21.85
C GLU A 717 -14.82 -31.10 23.38
N ALA A 718 -15.85 -30.53 24.00
CA ALA A 718 -16.01 -30.49 25.45
C ALA A 718 -16.18 -31.90 26.06
N GLU A 719 -16.92 -32.76 25.37
CA GLU A 719 -17.23 -34.13 25.74
C GLU A 719 -16.13 -35.15 25.35
N ALA A 720 -14.99 -34.69 24.85
CA ALA A 720 -13.88 -35.56 24.50
C ALA A 720 -13.42 -36.41 25.70
N ALA A 721 -13.16 -37.69 25.47
CA ALA A 721 -12.89 -38.66 26.53
C ALA A 721 -11.63 -38.36 27.38
N ASN A 722 -10.71 -37.55 26.85
CA ASN A 722 -9.51 -37.09 27.54
C ASN A 722 -9.76 -35.86 28.44
N ASN A 723 -10.88 -35.16 28.31
CA ASN A 723 -11.22 -34.03 29.17
C ASN A 723 -11.61 -34.49 30.57
N THR A 724 -11.48 -33.59 31.55
CA THR A 724 -11.84 -33.87 32.94
C THR A 724 -13.10 -33.12 33.31
N LEU A 725 -14.17 -33.87 33.58
CA LEU A 725 -15.42 -33.36 34.14
C LEU A 725 -15.42 -33.66 35.64
N SER A 726 -15.71 -32.66 36.47
CA SER A 726 -15.73 -32.84 37.93
C SER A 726 -16.93 -32.15 38.57
N GLY A 727 -17.22 -32.49 39.82
CA GLY A 727 -18.15 -31.75 40.69
C GLY A 727 -19.60 -31.63 40.21
N GLY A 728 -20.04 -32.52 39.32
CA GLY A 728 -21.41 -32.57 38.79
C GLY A 728 -21.52 -32.22 37.30
N ALA A 729 -20.45 -31.72 36.68
CA ALA A 729 -20.43 -31.50 35.23
C ALA A 729 -20.64 -32.84 34.49
N VAL A 730 -21.48 -32.84 33.46
CA VAL A 730 -21.88 -34.05 32.76
C VAL A 730 -22.13 -33.76 31.28
N VAL A 731 -21.84 -34.75 30.44
CA VAL A 731 -22.14 -34.72 29.01
C VAL A 731 -23.65 -34.76 28.81
N ALA A 732 -24.18 -33.83 28.03
CA ALA A 732 -25.58 -33.77 27.65
C ALA A 732 -25.74 -33.88 26.13
N ASN A 733 -26.99 -34.07 25.69
CA ASN A 733 -27.32 -34.14 24.27
C ASN A 733 -27.68 -32.74 23.78
N CYS A 734 -26.94 -32.27 22.78
CA CYS A 734 -27.22 -31.02 22.10
C CYS A 734 -27.11 -31.29 20.60
N GLN A 735 -28.23 -31.60 19.94
CA GLN A 735 -28.25 -31.89 18.50
C GLN A 735 -27.57 -30.84 17.59
N PRO A 736 -27.68 -29.52 17.86
CA PRO A 736 -26.99 -28.50 17.06
C PRO A 736 -25.54 -28.24 17.47
N CYS A 737 -25.07 -28.82 18.58
CA CYS A 737 -23.67 -28.76 19.00
C CYS A 737 -22.80 -29.73 18.19
N SER A 738 -21.48 -29.52 18.20
CA SER A 738 -20.54 -30.47 17.61
C SER A 738 -20.74 -31.87 18.19
N SER A 739 -20.58 -32.89 17.36
CA SER A 739 -20.81 -34.30 17.72
C SER A 739 -22.21 -34.61 18.31
N SER A 740 -23.13 -33.64 18.25
CA SER A 740 -24.45 -33.67 18.87
C SER A 740 -24.45 -33.72 20.41
N LYS A 741 -23.39 -33.23 21.05
CA LYS A 741 -23.20 -33.24 22.50
C LYS A 741 -22.59 -31.93 23.00
N ASP A 742 -22.72 -31.71 24.29
CA ASP A 742 -22.10 -30.62 25.03
C ASP A 742 -21.80 -31.09 26.47
N VAL A 743 -21.14 -30.23 27.25
CA VAL A 743 -20.96 -30.45 28.69
C VAL A 743 -21.71 -29.37 29.46
N GLY A 744 -22.75 -29.80 30.17
CA GLY A 744 -23.55 -28.96 31.04
C GLY A 744 -23.24 -29.18 32.52
N TYR A 745 -24.03 -28.52 33.38
CA TYR A 745 -23.86 -28.55 34.84
C TYR A 745 -22.47 -28.07 35.30
N ILE A 746 -21.89 -27.13 34.56
CA ILE A 746 -20.66 -26.44 34.97
C ILE A 746 -21.05 -25.30 35.93
N GLY A 747 -20.40 -25.24 37.09
CA GLY A 747 -20.76 -24.31 38.17
C GLY A 747 -21.27 -25.00 39.44
N ASN A 748 -21.39 -24.26 40.55
CA ASN A 748 -21.76 -24.79 41.88
C ASN A 748 -20.93 -26.01 42.33
N GLY A 749 -19.63 -26.01 42.01
CA GLY A 749 -18.71 -27.13 42.26
C GLY A 749 -18.36 -27.92 41.01
N GLY A 750 -19.17 -27.86 39.95
CA GLY A 750 -18.91 -28.51 38.67
C GLY A 750 -17.87 -27.78 37.81
N THR A 751 -16.97 -28.53 37.16
CA THR A 751 -15.93 -27.96 36.27
C THR A 751 -15.72 -28.81 35.01
N LEU A 752 -15.36 -28.14 33.91
CA LEU A 752 -14.85 -28.75 32.69
C LEU A 752 -13.39 -28.34 32.49
N THR A 753 -12.48 -29.30 32.34
CA THR A 753 -11.10 -29.05 31.93
C THR A 753 -10.81 -29.73 30.61
N PHE A 754 -10.51 -28.93 29.59
CA PHE A 754 -9.94 -29.37 28.33
C PHE A 754 -8.48 -29.78 28.54
N ASN A 755 -8.14 -31.02 28.18
CA ASN A 755 -6.79 -31.56 28.34
C ASN A 755 -6.11 -31.79 27.00
N GLY A 756 -4.79 -31.66 26.96
CA GLY A 756 -4.00 -32.00 25.77
C GLY A 756 -4.16 -30.98 24.64
N ILE A 757 -4.39 -29.71 24.98
CA ILE A 757 -4.39 -28.61 24.01
C ILE A 757 -2.95 -28.41 23.54
N ALA A 758 -2.64 -28.89 22.35
CA ALA A 758 -1.28 -28.89 21.82
C ALA A 758 -0.98 -27.58 21.10
N THR A 759 0.09 -26.90 21.49
CA THR A 759 0.61 -25.72 20.78
C THR A 759 2.07 -25.93 20.40
N SER A 760 2.50 -25.37 19.27
CA SER A 760 3.88 -25.51 18.75
C SER A 760 4.85 -24.46 19.30
N SER A 761 4.35 -23.47 20.04
CA SER A 761 5.14 -22.42 20.67
C SER A 761 4.43 -21.83 21.89
N ALA A 762 5.20 -21.38 22.88
CA ALA A 762 4.62 -20.65 24.01
C ALA A 762 4.19 -19.25 23.56
N GLY A 763 3.03 -18.78 23.99
CA GLY A 763 2.50 -17.49 23.57
C GLY A 763 1.10 -17.19 24.08
N SER A 764 0.60 -16.01 23.71
CA SER A 764 -0.78 -15.60 23.95
C SER A 764 -1.66 -16.07 22.79
N TYR A 765 -2.70 -16.82 23.11
CA TYR A 765 -3.64 -17.38 22.13
C TYR A 765 -5.05 -16.87 22.41
N ALA A 766 -5.75 -16.48 21.36
CA ALA A 766 -7.20 -16.29 21.41
C ALA A 766 -7.86 -17.67 21.27
N VAL A 767 -8.72 -18.02 22.22
CA VAL A 767 -9.52 -19.24 22.23
C VAL A 767 -10.98 -18.86 22.07
N THR A 768 -11.62 -19.40 21.05
CA THR A 768 -13.07 -19.28 20.86
C THR A 768 -13.74 -20.41 21.61
N ILE A 769 -14.71 -20.10 22.46
CA ILE A 769 -15.52 -21.07 23.20
C ILE A 769 -16.91 -21.06 22.58
N ALA A 770 -17.33 -22.20 22.03
CA ALA A 770 -18.70 -22.45 21.60
C ALA A 770 -19.54 -22.90 22.78
N TYR A 771 -20.74 -22.35 22.94
CA TYR A 771 -21.58 -22.58 24.11
C TYR A 771 -23.07 -22.42 23.81
N ALA A 772 -23.91 -23.03 24.64
CA ALA A 772 -25.35 -22.80 24.67
C ALA A 772 -25.74 -22.11 25.98
N ASN A 773 -26.51 -21.02 25.87
CA ASN A 773 -27.11 -20.35 27.01
C ASN A 773 -28.60 -20.11 26.74
N GLY A 774 -29.43 -21.00 27.24
CA GLY A 774 -30.88 -20.90 27.09
C GLY A 774 -31.58 -19.95 28.07
N ASP A 775 -30.84 -19.29 28.96
CA ASP A 775 -31.42 -18.30 29.88
C ASP A 775 -31.68 -16.96 29.16
N PRO A 776 -32.67 -16.15 29.62
CA PRO A 776 -32.96 -14.85 29.05
C PRO A 776 -31.89 -13.77 29.34
N GLY A 777 -30.90 -14.07 30.19
CA GLY A 777 -29.80 -13.17 30.55
C GLY A 777 -28.42 -13.84 30.42
N PRO A 778 -27.33 -13.06 30.40
CA PRO A 778 -25.99 -13.62 30.29
C PRO A 778 -25.64 -14.48 31.51
N ARG A 779 -25.00 -15.63 31.27
CA ARG A 779 -24.30 -16.39 32.32
C ARG A 779 -22.84 -15.94 32.40
N SER A 780 -22.19 -16.22 33.52
CA SER A 780 -20.75 -15.99 33.67
C SER A 780 -20.01 -17.30 33.95
N ALA A 781 -18.74 -17.36 33.58
CA ALA A 781 -17.83 -18.42 34.00
C ALA A 781 -16.43 -17.86 34.24
N GLN A 782 -15.66 -18.60 35.04
CA GLN A 782 -14.24 -18.41 35.29
C GLN A 782 -13.46 -19.33 34.34
N VAL A 783 -12.60 -18.75 33.51
CA VAL A 783 -11.75 -19.47 32.54
C VAL A 783 -10.29 -19.35 32.96
N SER A 784 -9.61 -20.48 33.17
CA SER A 784 -8.20 -20.56 33.57
C SER A 784 -7.39 -21.35 32.55
N PHE A 785 -6.19 -20.86 32.24
CA PHE A 785 -5.24 -21.49 31.32
C PHE A 785 -4.07 -22.04 32.12
N ASN A 786 -3.77 -23.33 32.00
CA ASN A 786 -2.64 -23.97 32.69
C ASN A 786 -2.60 -23.73 34.21
N GLY A 787 -3.77 -23.66 34.86
CA GLY A 787 -3.90 -23.40 36.30
C GLY A 787 -3.58 -21.96 36.72
N ALA A 788 -3.44 -21.02 35.78
CA ALA A 788 -3.27 -19.60 36.07
C ALA A 788 -4.51 -18.99 36.75
N ALA A 789 -4.37 -17.76 37.25
CA ALA A 789 -5.49 -17.03 37.84
C ALA A 789 -6.66 -16.94 36.82
N PRO A 790 -7.88 -17.36 37.18
CA PRO A 790 -8.99 -17.40 36.23
C PRO A 790 -9.48 -15.99 35.89
N ALA A 791 -9.93 -15.81 34.64
CA ALA A 791 -10.61 -14.62 34.16
C ALA A 791 -12.12 -14.84 34.13
N SER A 792 -12.90 -13.82 34.50
CA SER A 792 -14.35 -13.88 34.43
C SER A 792 -14.84 -13.52 33.02
N VAL A 793 -15.67 -14.37 32.44
CA VAL A 793 -16.14 -14.29 31.06
C VAL A 793 -17.66 -14.30 31.06
N SER A 794 -18.26 -13.40 30.27
CA SER A 794 -19.71 -13.28 30.12
C SER A 794 -20.16 -14.01 28.85
N PHE A 795 -21.25 -14.77 28.97
CA PHE A 795 -21.82 -15.61 27.92
C PHE A 795 -23.27 -15.17 27.67
N PRO A 796 -23.52 -14.28 26.68
CA PRO A 796 -24.86 -13.84 26.30
C PRO A 796 -25.88 -14.96 26.02
N PRO A 797 -27.19 -14.69 26.08
CA PRO A 797 -28.22 -15.64 25.63
C PRO A 797 -28.01 -16.06 24.18
N THR A 798 -28.14 -17.36 23.89
CA THR A 798 -28.06 -17.90 22.52
C THR A 798 -29.44 -18.08 21.87
N GLY A 799 -30.52 -17.85 22.63
CA GLY A 799 -31.90 -18.05 22.15
C GLY A 799 -32.49 -19.43 22.48
N GLY A 800 -31.71 -20.31 23.13
CA GLY A 800 -32.17 -21.59 23.67
C GLY A 800 -31.02 -22.57 23.92
N TRP A 801 -31.27 -23.63 24.71
CA TRP A 801 -30.30 -24.72 24.97
C TRP A 801 -29.98 -25.58 23.74
N ALA A 802 -30.71 -25.38 22.64
CA ALA A 802 -30.43 -25.97 21.34
C ALA A 802 -29.98 -24.89 20.33
N SER A 803 -29.25 -23.88 20.81
CA SER A 803 -28.67 -22.84 19.95
C SER A 803 -27.29 -22.50 20.48
N VAL A 804 -26.30 -22.52 19.58
CA VAL A 804 -24.89 -22.33 19.92
C VAL A 804 -24.45 -20.92 19.54
N GLY A 805 -23.81 -20.23 20.47
CA GLY A 805 -23.10 -18.98 20.25
C GLY A 805 -21.61 -19.16 20.54
N THR A 806 -20.83 -18.11 20.30
CA THR A 806 -19.38 -18.12 20.58
C THR A 806 -18.96 -16.91 21.41
N VAL A 807 -17.93 -17.09 22.22
CA VAL A 807 -17.21 -16.00 22.91
C VAL A 807 -15.71 -16.24 22.75
N GLN A 808 -14.93 -15.17 22.63
CA GLN A 808 -13.47 -15.29 22.62
C GLN A 808 -12.86 -14.87 23.96
N VAL A 809 -11.86 -15.64 24.36
CA VAL A 809 -11.03 -15.39 25.54
C VAL A 809 -9.57 -15.47 25.14
N THR A 810 -8.69 -14.75 25.83
CA THR A 810 -7.25 -14.79 25.55
C THR A 810 -6.51 -15.34 26.76
N GLY A 811 -5.59 -16.27 26.52
CA GLY A 811 -4.78 -16.91 27.55
C GLY A 811 -3.39 -17.28 27.08
N ILE A 812 -2.50 -17.57 28.03
CA ILE A 812 -1.11 -17.94 27.74
C ILE A 812 -0.99 -19.46 27.72
N PHE A 813 -0.63 -20.01 26.56
CA PHE A 813 -0.24 -21.41 26.41
C PHE A 813 1.28 -21.55 26.36
N GLN A 814 1.77 -22.69 26.83
CA GLN A 814 3.16 -23.12 26.76
C GLN A 814 3.34 -24.02 25.53
N ASN A 815 4.57 -24.08 25.00
CA ASN A 815 4.91 -25.04 23.95
C ASN A 815 4.62 -26.48 24.45
N GLY A 816 3.92 -27.27 23.64
CA GLY A 816 3.48 -28.61 23.98
C GLY A 816 2.03 -28.64 24.48
N ASN A 817 1.74 -29.53 25.43
CA ASN A 817 0.39 -29.77 25.94
C ASN A 817 -0.03 -28.77 27.01
N ASN A 818 -1.27 -28.30 26.89
CA ASN A 818 -1.87 -27.31 27.76
C ASN A 818 -3.24 -27.77 28.28
N THR A 819 -3.77 -26.99 29.23
CA THR A 819 -5.10 -27.16 29.80
C THR A 819 -5.88 -25.85 29.81
N LEU A 820 -7.20 -25.94 29.61
CA LEU A 820 -8.15 -24.84 29.80
C LEU A 820 -9.29 -25.32 30.69
N THR A 821 -9.51 -24.67 31.82
CA THR A 821 -10.56 -25.01 32.78
C THR A 821 -11.65 -23.95 32.79
N ILE A 822 -12.90 -24.37 32.65
CA ILE A 822 -14.11 -23.55 32.79
C ILE A 822 -14.83 -23.99 34.08
N SER A 823 -15.13 -23.03 34.93
CA SER A 823 -15.81 -23.25 36.22
C SER A 823 -16.69 -22.05 36.57
N ASN A 824 -17.58 -22.19 37.55
CA ASN A 824 -18.22 -21.02 38.16
C ASN A 824 -18.46 -21.28 39.66
N PRO A 825 -17.71 -20.62 40.56
CA PRO A 825 -17.82 -20.89 42.00
C PRO A 825 -19.10 -20.30 42.64
N SER A 826 -19.79 -19.37 41.98
CA SER A 826 -20.90 -18.61 42.54
C SER A 826 -22.22 -18.72 41.76
N GLY A 827 -22.28 -19.61 40.76
CA GLY A 827 -23.46 -19.81 39.93
C GLY A 827 -23.26 -20.88 38.87
N TRP A 828 -24.21 -21.00 37.95
CA TRP A 828 -24.12 -21.90 36.78
C TRP A 828 -23.49 -21.17 35.59
N ALA A 829 -22.54 -21.83 34.92
CA ALA A 829 -22.01 -21.45 33.62
C ALA A 829 -22.95 -21.91 32.49
N PRO A 830 -22.78 -21.45 31.23
CA PRO A 830 -23.46 -22.06 30.09
C PRO A 830 -22.98 -23.50 29.85
N ASP A 831 -23.71 -24.21 29.00
CA ASP A 831 -23.29 -25.53 28.50
C ASP A 831 -22.24 -25.30 27.41
N ILE A 832 -21.13 -26.02 27.47
CA ILE A 832 -19.97 -25.80 26.58
C ILE A 832 -19.93 -26.89 25.53
N ASP A 833 -19.85 -26.48 24.27
CA ASP A 833 -19.78 -27.36 23.10
C ASP A 833 -18.32 -27.68 22.75
N ASP A 834 -17.55 -26.67 22.35
CA ASP A 834 -16.17 -26.84 21.91
C ASP A 834 -15.29 -25.62 22.20
N ILE A 835 -13.97 -25.79 22.05
CA ILE A 835 -13.01 -24.69 21.97
C ILE A 835 -12.15 -24.77 20.71
N GLN A 836 -11.71 -23.60 20.22
CA GLN A 836 -10.99 -23.39 18.95
C GLN A 836 -9.86 -22.37 19.05
#